data_AF-A0A8C3GA05-F1
#
_entry.id   AF-A0A8C3GA05-F1
#
_cell.length_a   1.000
_cell.length_b   1.000
_cell.length_c   1.000
_cell.angle_alpha   90.00
_cell.angle_beta   90.00
_cell.angle_gamma   90.00
#
_symmetry.space_group_name_H-M   'P 1'
#
loop_
_entity.id
_entity.type
_entity.pdbx_description
1 polymer ?
#
loop_
_entity_poly.entity_id
_entity_poly.type
_entity_poly.pdbx_seq_one_letter_code
_entity_poly.pdbx_strand_id
1 'polypeptide(L)'
;MLASSILANFCTEHHDEQAQKVDNYLHHFHLSDETLMDLSIRFRREMDKGLGRDTNPTAAVKMLPTFVRSTPDGTEQGEFLALDLGGSNFRVLLVKVMANGKQEVEMENQIYAIPEHLMRGSGSELFDHIADCLANFMEKFGIKDKKLPLGFTFSFPCQQTKLDESVLVSWTKRFKLNGVEGKDVVSLLRKSIKRRGDFDVDILAVINDTVGTMMTCGYDDHHCEIGLIVGTGTNACYMEHMRNLELLDGDEGRMCVNTEWGAFGDDGSLEDLRTDIDREIDAGSLNPGKQLFEKMISGLYMGELVRFILLRMTKEQLLFQGKVTAGLLTTGSFNTSYIFAIENEKDEEGLASAEKVLRDLGLDPSVEDCITTQRVCQIVSTRAAHLCAATLVAVLRQIRDNKAAEKLRTTIGVDGSVYKNHPEFSRRLHKMVRRLVPDCDVRFLQSQCGSGKGAAMVTAVAYRLAAQQAERQRILDTLRLSREQLLEVKKRMSEEMARGLSKQTHEQASVKMLPTFVRDTPDGTEHGDFLALDLGGSSFRVLLVRVRSGKRHNVDMQHKIYSIPQETMQGTGEELFSHIVFCISDFLEHMGMAGASLPLGFTFSFPCHQSRLDQGILLNWTKGFKASGCEGQDVITLLKDAVHRRREFDLSFVAVVNDTVGTMMTCSYEDPQCEVGLIVGTGTNACFMEEMQNIELVEGNEGRMCVNMEWGAFGDNGVLDDFCTEFDHIVDNSSSNPGKQRYEKMISGMYLGEVVRNVLIDFTAKGLLFKGKLSERLKTQGIFETKFLSQIESDRLAMRQVRSILQHLGLTISTCDDSVLVKEVCSVVARRAAQLCGAGLAAVIDKIRENRNLNQLSITVGVDGTLYKTHPHFSSIMQDTLQDLAPQCQVTFQQSEDGSGKGAALITAVACRMKSEGQR
;
A
#
# COMPACT_ATOMS: atom_id res chain seq x y z
N MET A 1 9.57 77.46 18.68
CA MET A 1 9.35 76.07 19.16
C MET A 1 7.89 75.75 19.48
N LEU A 2 7.01 76.72 19.79
CA LEU A 2 5.56 76.45 19.97
C LEU A 2 4.76 76.40 18.65
N ALA A 3 5.19 77.10 17.59
CA ALA A 3 4.48 77.09 16.30
C ALA A 3 4.66 75.77 15.50
N SER A 4 5.80 75.08 15.66
CA SER A 4 6.08 73.82 14.96
C SER A 4 5.36 72.62 15.57
N SER A 5 5.11 72.60 16.89
CA SER A 5 4.34 71.54 17.55
C SER A 5 2.84 71.69 17.35
N ILE A 6 2.34 72.93 17.20
CA ILE A 6 0.93 73.21 16.90
C ILE A 6 0.60 72.83 15.45
N LEU A 7 1.49 73.12 14.49
CA LEU A 7 1.34 72.68 13.09
C LEU A 7 1.43 71.15 12.93
N ALA A 8 2.32 70.49 13.68
CA ALA A 8 2.40 69.02 13.68
C ALA A 8 1.14 68.37 14.26
N ASN A 9 0.60 68.89 15.38
CA ASN A 9 -0.63 68.40 15.99
C ASN A 9 -1.88 68.70 15.15
N PHE A 10 -1.95 69.87 14.49
CA PHE A 10 -3.04 70.20 13.57
C PHE A 10 -3.01 69.33 12.31
N CYS A 11 -1.81 69.04 11.76
CA CYS A 11 -1.69 68.11 10.65
C CYS A 11 -2.18 66.71 11.07
N THR A 12 -1.76 66.18 12.23
CA THR A 12 -2.22 64.85 12.70
C THR A 12 -3.73 64.76 12.93
N GLU A 13 -4.36 65.80 13.51
CA GLU A 13 -5.83 65.82 13.69
C GLU A 13 -6.58 65.87 12.35
N HIS A 14 -6.07 66.60 11.36
CA HIS A 14 -6.66 66.68 10.01
C HIS A 14 -6.44 65.38 9.20
N HIS A 15 -5.28 64.73 9.37
CA HIS A 15 -4.99 63.41 8.81
C HIS A 15 -5.96 62.34 9.34
N ASP A 16 -6.23 62.35 10.64
CA ASP A 16 -7.17 61.42 11.29
C ASP A 16 -8.62 61.65 10.85
N GLU A 17 -9.04 62.90 10.64
CA GLU A 17 -10.38 63.23 10.14
C GLU A 17 -10.60 62.78 8.69
N GLN A 18 -9.60 62.96 7.81
CA GLN A 18 -9.64 62.51 6.42
C GLN A 18 -9.69 60.98 6.34
N ALA A 19 -8.84 60.29 7.12
CA ALA A 19 -8.82 58.83 7.18
C ALA A 19 -10.17 58.26 7.64
N GLN A 20 -10.80 58.87 8.65
CA GLN A 20 -12.12 58.45 9.13
C GLN A 20 -13.22 58.62 8.08
N LYS A 21 -13.16 59.67 7.23
CA LYS A 21 -14.11 59.87 6.12
C LYS A 21 -13.99 58.75 5.08
N VAL A 22 -12.76 58.37 4.73
CA VAL A 22 -12.51 57.24 3.80
C VAL A 22 -12.97 55.92 4.40
N ASP A 23 -12.71 55.70 5.68
CA ASP A 23 -13.13 54.48 6.39
C ASP A 23 -14.66 54.34 6.44
N ASN A 24 -15.37 55.44 6.69
CA ASN A 24 -16.83 55.47 6.66
C ASN A 24 -17.37 55.21 5.24
N TYR A 25 -16.74 55.81 4.21
CA TYR A 25 -17.13 55.61 2.82
C TYR A 25 -16.92 54.15 2.38
N LEU A 26 -15.81 53.54 2.78
CA LEU A 26 -15.44 52.16 2.49
C LEU A 26 -15.76 51.20 3.64
N HIS A 27 -16.75 51.50 4.48
CA HIS A 27 -17.06 50.63 5.64
C HIS A 27 -17.44 49.21 5.22
N HIS A 28 -18.04 49.02 4.03
CA HIS A 28 -18.33 47.70 3.47
C HIS A 28 -17.08 46.87 3.10
N PHE A 29 -15.91 47.49 2.97
CA PHE A 29 -14.64 46.79 2.76
C PHE A 29 -14.00 46.33 4.08
N HIS A 30 -14.46 46.87 5.23
CA HIS A 30 -13.97 46.51 6.54
C HIS A 30 -14.69 45.26 7.06
N LEU A 31 -13.97 44.14 7.07
CA LEU A 31 -14.50 42.86 7.52
C LEU A 31 -14.15 42.64 9.00
N SER A 32 -15.16 42.42 9.82
CA SER A 32 -15.00 42.07 11.23
C SER A 32 -14.46 40.65 11.41
N ASP A 33 -13.87 40.35 12.58
CA ASP A 33 -13.46 38.98 12.92
C ASP A 33 -14.63 37.99 12.82
N GLU A 34 -15.84 38.40 13.23
CA GLU A 34 -17.05 37.58 13.17
C GLU A 34 -17.43 37.26 11.72
N THR A 35 -17.37 38.27 10.84
CA THR A 35 -17.61 38.10 9.40
C THR A 35 -16.58 37.17 8.75
N LEU A 36 -15.30 37.34 9.07
CA LEU A 36 -14.22 36.49 8.57
C LEU A 36 -14.35 35.05 9.09
N MET A 37 -14.80 34.89 10.33
CA MET A 37 -15.06 33.59 10.92
C MET A 37 -16.23 32.88 10.22
N ASP A 38 -17.33 33.59 9.97
CA ASP A 38 -18.46 33.08 9.20
C ASP A 38 -18.02 32.68 7.78
N LEU A 39 -17.23 33.53 7.11
CA LEU A 39 -16.65 33.21 5.80
C LEU A 39 -15.82 31.92 5.84
N SER A 40 -15.01 31.71 6.88
CA SER A 40 -14.23 30.47 7.05
C SER A 40 -15.14 29.23 7.18
N ILE A 41 -16.30 29.36 7.84
CA ILE A 41 -17.27 28.28 7.99
C ILE A 41 -17.98 28.02 6.66
N ARG A 42 -18.37 29.07 5.92
CA ARG A 42 -18.94 28.94 4.57
C ARG A 42 -17.98 28.23 3.62
N PHE A 43 -16.71 28.64 3.61
CA PHE A 43 -15.70 28.01 2.77
C PHE A 43 -15.46 26.55 3.14
N ARG A 44 -15.47 26.22 4.45
CA ARG A 44 -15.38 24.82 4.89
C ARG A 44 -16.53 23.96 4.34
N ARG A 45 -17.77 24.48 4.34
CA ARG A 45 -18.91 23.77 3.73
C ARG A 45 -18.73 23.58 2.23
N GLU A 46 -18.17 24.55 1.53
CA GLU A 46 -17.86 24.41 0.10
C GLU A 46 -16.76 23.38 -0.16
N MET A 47 -15.75 23.27 0.73
CA MET A 47 -14.76 22.19 0.67
C MET A 47 -15.44 20.81 0.81
N ASP A 48 -16.31 20.64 1.81
CA ASP A 48 -17.03 19.38 2.03
C ASP A 48 -17.91 19.02 0.80
N LYS A 49 -18.61 20.01 0.22
CA LYS A 49 -19.38 19.82 -1.03
C LYS A 49 -18.50 19.43 -2.21
N GLY A 50 -17.32 20.03 -2.35
CA GLY A 50 -16.39 19.73 -3.42
C GLY A 50 -15.77 18.34 -3.29
N LEU A 51 -15.60 17.82 -2.07
CA LEU A 51 -15.05 16.48 -1.84
C LEU A 51 -16.08 15.36 -2.02
N GLY A 52 -17.37 15.64 -1.79
CA GLY A 52 -18.46 14.68 -1.88
C GLY A 52 -18.85 14.31 -3.32
N ARG A 53 -19.06 13.02 -3.60
CA ARG A 53 -19.33 12.50 -4.95
C ARG A 53 -20.60 13.08 -5.56
N ASP A 54 -21.67 13.17 -4.76
CA ASP A 54 -22.99 13.64 -5.22
C ASP A 54 -23.07 15.17 -5.32
N THR A 55 -22.26 15.89 -4.52
CA THR A 55 -22.31 17.36 -4.42
C THR A 55 -21.30 18.06 -5.32
N ASN A 56 -20.20 17.40 -5.70
CA ASN A 56 -19.13 17.97 -6.52
C ASN A 56 -19.59 18.57 -7.86
N PRO A 57 -20.50 17.95 -8.64
CA PRO A 57 -20.91 18.50 -9.94
C PRO A 57 -21.45 19.93 -9.86
N THR A 58 -22.12 20.28 -8.75
CA THR A 58 -22.69 21.61 -8.52
C THR A 58 -21.85 22.50 -7.59
N ALA A 59 -20.77 21.98 -7.01
CA ALA A 59 -19.92 22.75 -6.10
C ALA A 59 -19.17 23.87 -6.83
N ALA A 60 -19.09 25.05 -6.22
CA ALA A 60 -18.30 26.17 -6.76
C ALA A 60 -16.80 25.91 -6.54
N VAL A 61 -16.43 25.44 -5.34
CA VAL A 61 -15.06 25.01 -4.99
C VAL A 61 -14.88 23.56 -5.41
N LYS A 62 -14.02 23.31 -6.40
CA LYS A 62 -13.97 22.03 -7.11
C LYS A 62 -13.22 20.91 -6.41
N MET A 63 -12.30 21.23 -5.50
CA MET A 63 -11.55 20.25 -4.70
C MET A 63 -10.93 19.13 -5.56
N LEU A 64 -10.19 19.54 -6.60
CA LEU A 64 -9.68 18.66 -7.64
C LEU A 64 -8.56 17.75 -7.11
N PRO A 65 -8.66 16.42 -7.27
CA PRO A 65 -7.59 15.49 -6.96
C PRO A 65 -6.37 15.69 -7.87
N THR A 66 -5.17 15.76 -7.30
CA THR A 66 -3.93 16.06 -8.06
C THR A 66 -3.07 14.82 -8.35
N PHE A 67 -3.41 13.66 -7.78
CA PHE A 67 -2.61 12.43 -7.80
C PHE A 67 -1.22 12.53 -7.14
N VAL A 68 -0.88 13.65 -6.50
CA VAL A 68 0.32 13.78 -5.66
C VAL A 68 0.00 13.24 -4.26
N ARG A 69 0.51 12.04 -3.94
CA ARG A 69 0.19 11.32 -2.69
C ARG A 69 1.14 11.59 -1.52
N SER A 70 2.31 12.16 -1.78
CA SER A 70 3.26 12.52 -0.72
C SER A 70 4.07 13.75 -1.10
N THR A 71 4.51 14.48 -0.08
CA THR A 71 5.61 15.44 -0.18
C THR A 71 6.94 14.71 -0.37
N PRO A 72 8.02 15.42 -0.75
CA PRO A 72 9.34 14.82 -0.83
C PRO A 72 9.81 14.28 0.52
N ASP A 73 10.54 13.17 0.51
CA ASP A 73 11.08 12.52 1.72
C ASP A 73 12.61 12.52 1.80
N GLY A 74 13.29 13.08 0.79
CA GLY A 74 14.75 13.19 0.72
C GLY A 74 15.44 12.03 0.00
N THR A 75 14.70 11.00 -0.45
CA THR A 75 15.24 9.90 -1.25
C THR A 75 15.14 10.14 -2.77
N GLU A 76 14.61 11.28 -3.18
CA GLU A 76 14.53 11.69 -4.59
C GLU A 76 15.93 11.93 -5.17
N GLN A 77 16.18 11.46 -6.40
CA GLN A 77 17.44 11.65 -7.11
C GLN A 77 17.23 11.63 -8.63
N GLY A 78 18.04 12.40 -9.38
CA GLY A 78 18.01 12.39 -10.85
C GLY A 78 18.10 13.78 -11.49
N GLU A 79 18.08 13.82 -12.82
CA GLU A 79 18.00 15.04 -13.62
C GLU A 79 16.59 15.15 -14.23
N PHE A 80 15.91 16.27 -14.01
CA PHE A 80 14.52 16.48 -14.40
C PHE A 80 14.33 17.80 -15.14
N LEU A 81 13.48 17.80 -16.16
CA LEU A 81 12.99 19.02 -16.77
C LEU A 81 11.71 19.47 -16.06
N ALA A 82 11.55 20.78 -15.90
CA ALA A 82 10.31 21.37 -15.43
C ALA A 82 9.86 22.52 -16.32
N LEU A 83 8.58 22.54 -16.64
CA LEU A 83 7.91 23.63 -17.34
C LEU A 83 7.04 24.40 -16.34
N ASP A 84 6.98 25.72 -16.48
CA ASP A 84 6.13 26.57 -15.64
C ASP A 84 5.35 27.56 -16.50
N LEU A 85 4.03 27.32 -16.61
CA LEU A 85 3.09 28.11 -17.38
C LEU A 85 1.88 28.49 -16.52
N GLY A 86 1.80 29.77 -16.15
CA GLY A 86 0.66 30.30 -15.39
C GLY A 86 0.43 31.81 -15.50
N GLY A 87 1.31 32.53 -16.18
CA GLY A 87 1.27 33.98 -16.36
C GLY A 87 1.93 34.40 -17.67
N SER A 88 2.40 35.65 -17.76
CA SER A 88 3.02 36.20 -18.98
C SER A 88 4.45 35.69 -19.26
N ASN A 89 5.07 35.06 -18.26
CA ASN A 89 6.41 34.50 -18.34
C ASN A 89 6.31 32.98 -18.29
N PHE A 90 6.77 32.32 -19.37
CA PHE A 90 6.97 30.88 -19.41
C PHE A 90 8.38 30.57 -18.91
N ARG A 91 8.56 29.54 -18.08
CA ARG A 91 9.89 29.13 -17.63
C ARG A 91 10.15 27.68 -17.98
N VAL A 92 11.39 27.41 -18.39
CA VAL A 92 11.93 26.06 -18.53
C VAL A 92 13.07 25.93 -17.53
N LEU A 93 13.07 24.84 -16.77
CA LEU A 93 14.07 24.56 -15.74
C LEU A 93 14.69 23.18 -15.97
N LEU A 94 15.98 23.07 -15.69
CA LEU A 94 16.69 21.82 -15.47
C LEU A 94 17.01 21.73 -13.99
N VAL A 95 16.51 20.69 -13.33
CA VAL A 95 16.66 20.47 -11.90
C VAL A 95 17.41 19.16 -11.69
N LYS A 96 18.54 19.22 -10.98
CA LYS A 96 19.33 18.04 -10.61
C LYS A 96 19.26 17.83 -9.12
N VAL A 97 18.76 16.67 -8.72
CA VAL A 97 18.66 16.25 -7.32
C VAL A 97 19.76 15.24 -7.04
N MET A 98 20.72 15.61 -6.19
CA MET A 98 21.91 14.82 -5.92
C MET A 98 21.64 13.72 -4.87
N ALA A 99 22.15 12.52 -5.12
CA ALA A 99 22.01 11.35 -4.24
C ALA A 99 22.88 11.38 -2.96
N ASN A 100 23.46 12.53 -2.61
CA ASN A 100 24.53 12.62 -1.60
C ASN A 100 24.03 12.76 -0.15
N GLY A 101 22.72 12.66 0.10
CA GLY A 101 22.11 12.80 1.42
C GLY A 101 22.16 14.22 2.01
N LYS A 102 22.72 15.21 1.29
CA LYS A 102 22.79 16.62 1.72
C LYS A 102 21.62 17.47 1.21
N GLN A 103 20.66 16.87 0.51
CA GLN A 103 19.52 17.56 -0.11
C GLN A 103 19.92 18.73 -1.03
N GLU A 104 21.09 18.66 -1.67
CA GLU A 104 21.54 19.69 -2.62
C GLU A 104 20.80 19.56 -3.96
N VAL A 105 20.21 20.68 -4.41
CA VAL A 105 19.51 20.78 -5.70
C VAL A 105 20.21 21.82 -6.56
N GLU A 106 20.74 21.40 -7.72
CA GLU A 106 21.23 22.32 -8.74
C GLU A 106 20.09 22.68 -9.69
N MET A 107 19.95 23.98 -9.99
CA MET A 107 18.86 24.47 -10.83
C MET A 107 19.38 25.47 -11.87
N GLU A 108 19.10 25.17 -13.12
CA GLU A 108 19.26 26.10 -14.24
C GLU A 108 17.88 26.47 -14.78
N ASN A 109 17.65 27.74 -15.10
CA ASN A 109 16.35 28.18 -15.64
C ASN A 109 16.49 29.20 -16.76
N GLN A 110 15.48 29.27 -17.62
CA GLN A 110 15.34 30.29 -18.64
C GLN A 110 13.89 30.75 -18.73
N ILE A 111 13.72 32.08 -18.85
CA ILE A 111 12.42 32.73 -18.98
C ILE A 111 12.19 33.08 -20.45
N TYR A 112 11.03 32.71 -20.96
CA TYR A 112 10.53 33.03 -22.29
C TYR A 112 9.27 33.89 -22.17
N ALA A 113 9.23 35.01 -22.88
CA ALA A 113 8.02 35.83 -22.96
C ALA A 113 6.97 35.11 -23.82
N ILE A 114 5.70 35.20 -23.42
CA ILE A 114 4.58 34.75 -24.25
C ILE A 114 3.92 36.00 -24.86
N PRO A 115 4.01 36.20 -26.18
CA PRO A 115 3.29 37.27 -26.86
C PRO A 115 1.78 37.23 -26.60
N GLU A 116 1.16 38.40 -26.41
CA GLU A 116 -0.27 38.49 -26.07
C GLU A 116 -1.18 37.85 -27.14
N HIS A 117 -0.80 37.93 -28.42
CA HIS A 117 -1.54 37.28 -29.50
C HIS A 117 -1.56 35.75 -29.38
N LEU A 118 -0.54 35.13 -28.78
CA LEU A 118 -0.53 33.69 -28.50
C LEU A 118 -1.43 33.34 -27.31
N MET A 119 -1.55 34.22 -26.31
CA MET A 119 -2.43 34.00 -25.16
C MET A 119 -3.93 34.04 -25.52
N ARG A 120 -4.26 34.60 -26.70
CA ARG A 120 -5.62 34.73 -27.24
C ARG A 120 -5.79 34.02 -28.60
N GLY A 121 -4.77 33.27 -29.04
CA GLY A 121 -4.69 32.62 -30.34
C GLY A 121 -5.25 31.20 -30.33
N SER A 122 -4.70 30.34 -31.18
CA SER A 122 -5.05 28.92 -31.19
C SER A 122 -4.20 28.11 -30.20
N GLY A 123 -4.79 27.04 -29.64
CA GLY A 123 -4.04 26.11 -28.80
C GLY A 123 -2.79 25.55 -29.48
N SER A 124 -2.84 25.25 -30.78
CA SER A 124 -1.69 24.69 -31.51
C SER A 124 -0.49 25.63 -31.48
N GLU A 125 -0.70 26.92 -31.75
CA GLU A 125 0.38 27.92 -31.79
C GLU A 125 1.04 28.08 -30.41
N LEU A 126 0.26 28.06 -29.33
CA LEU A 126 0.81 28.13 -27.98
C LEU A 126 1.68 26.91 -27.65
N PHE A 127 1.20 25.69 -27.92
CA PHE A 127 1.97 24.48 -27.62
C PHE A 127 3.17 24.29 -28.55
N ASP A 128 3.11 24.80 -29.79
CA ASP A 128 4.26 24.86 -30.69
C ASP A 128 5.32 25.85 -30.17
N HIS A 129 4.91 27.04 -29.70
CA HIS A 129 5.82 27.97 -29.03
C HIS A 129 6.47 27.38 -27.78
N ILE A 130 5.72 26.63 -26.97
CA ILE A 130 6.25 25.92 -25.79
C ILE A 130 7.29 24.87 -26.22
N ALA A 131 7.00 24.09 -27.27
CA ALA A 131 7.93 23.09 -27.79
C ALA A 131 9.21 23.74 -28.35
N ASP A 132 9.10 24.89 -29.02
CA ASP A 132 10.24 25.66 -29.53
C ASP A 132 11.12 26.20 -28.39
N CYS A 133 10.51 26.74 -27.34
CA CYS A 133 11.21 27.19 -26.14
C CYS A 133 11.94 26.03 -25.45
N LEU A 134 11.29 24.87 -25.32
CA LEU A 134 11.89 23.67 -24.75
C LEU A 134 13.08 23.18 -25.58
N ALA A 135 12.94 23.13 -26.91
CA ALA A 135 14.03 22.74 -27.80
C ALA A 135 15.24 23.68 -27.68
N ASN A 136 14.99 24.99 -27.67
CA ASN A 136 16.04 26.01 -27.50
C ASN A 136 16.79 25.84 -26.17
N PHE A 137 16.06 25.56 -25.09
CA PHE A 137 16.64 25.29 -23.78
C PHE A 137 17.49 24.02 -23.81
N MET A 138 16.95 22.91 -24.33
CA MET A 138 17.66 21.62 -24.39
C MET A 138 18.93 21.70 -25.25
N GLU A 139 18.92 22.49 -26.33
CA GLU A 139 20.07 22.72 -27.18
C GLU A 139 21.17 23.50 -26.45
N LYS A 140 20.80 24.58 -25.77
CA LYS A 140 21.72 25.42 -25.00
C LYS A 140 22.48 24.63 -23.93
N PHE A 141 21.82 23.66 -23.30
CA PHE A 141 22.41 22.81 -22.25
C PHE A 141 22.98 21.48 -22.78
N GLY A 142 22.93 21.22 -24.09
CA GLY A 142 23.48 20.00 -24.68
C GLY A 142 22.78 18.71 -24.24
N ILE A 143 21.46 18.77 -24.02
CA ILE A 143 20.65 17.65 -23.47
C ILE A 143 19.57 17.13 -24.45
N LYS A 144 19.59 17.55 -25.73
CA LYS A 144 18.63 17.07 -26.75
C LYS A 144 18.65 15.55 -26.95
N ASP A 145 19.81 14.91 -26.78
CA ASP A 145 19.95 13.45 -26.94
C ASP A 145 19.50 12.65 -25.70
N LYS A 146 19.17 13.33 -24.59
CA LYS A 146 18.70 12.70 -23.36
C LYS A 146 17.18 12.73 -23.30
N LYS A 147 16.55 11.57 -23.14
CA LYS A 147 15.13 11.48 -22.80
C LYS A 147 14.93 11.73 -21.31
N LEU A 148 14.88 13.00 -20.92
CA LEU A 148 14.71 13.39 -19.52
C LEU A 148 13.23 13.36 -19.10
N PRO A 149 12.94 12.96 -17.85
CA PRO A 149 11.59 13.10 -17.29
C PRO A 149 11.23 14.57 -17.10
N LEU A 150 9.99 14.92 -17.45
CA LEU A 150 9.48 16.28 -17.47
C LEU A 150 8.25 16.42 -16.57
N GLY A 151 8.30 17.38 -15.65
CA GLY A 151 7.14 17.88 -14.90
C GLY A 151 6.61 19.17 -15.51
N PHE A 152 5.30 19.32 -15.61
CA PHE A 152 4.67 20.50 -16.18
C PHE A 152 3.78 21.19 -15.14
N THR A 153 4.23 22.33 -14.64
CA THR A 153 3.37 23.25 -13.88
C THR A 153 2.45 23.98 -14.85
N PHE A 154 1.16 23.73 -14.74
CA PHE A 154 0.11 24.34 -15.55
C PHE A 154 -0.95 24.94 -14.62
N SER A 155 -0.89 26.26 -14.42
CA SER A 155 -1.64 26.97 -13.37
C SER A 155 -3.09 27.30 -13.74
N PHE A 156 -3.83 26.28 -14.17
CA PHE A 156 -5.23 26.38 -14.54
C PHE A 156 -6.04 25.23 -13.93
N PRO A 157 -7.37 25.39 -13.78
CA PRO A 157 -8.23 24.31 -13.32
C PRO A 157 -8.21 23.15 -14.31
N CYS A 158 -7.73 22.00 -13.87
CA CYS A 158 -7.59 20.80 -14.69
C CYS A 158 -8.19 19.58 -14.00
N GLN A 159 -8.95 18.80 -14.75
CA GLN A 159 -9.40 17.49 -14.32
C GLN A 159 -8.32 16.45 -14.64
N GLN A 160 -7.92 15.68 -13.63
CA GLN A 160 -6.91 14.63 -13.77
C GLN A 160 -7.53 13.28 -13.38
N THR A 161 -7.13 12.23 -14.08
CA THR A 161 -7.43 10.82 -13.76
C THR A 161 -6.17 10.05 -13.35
N LYS A 162 -5.00 10.65 -13.62
CA LYS A 162 -3.65 10.18 -13.31
C LYS A 162 -2.67 11.36 -13.44
N LEU A 163 -1.45 11.19 -12.95
CA LEU A 163 -0.47 12.27 -12.85
C LEU A 163 0.00 12.81 -14.22
N ASP A 164 0.04 11.97 -15.26
CA ASP A 164 0.48 12.33 -16.62
C ASP A 164 -0.67 12.72 -17.57
N GLU A 165 -1.83 13.06 -17.02
CA GLU A 165 -3.01 13.52 -17.76
C GLU A 165 -3.60 14.77 -17.10
N SER A 166 -3.99 15.74 -17.90
CA SER A 166 -4.55 16.98 -17.39
C SER A 166 -5.48 17.64 -18.41
N VAL A 167 -6.78 17.44 -18.23
CA VAL A 167 -7.82 18.00 -19.09
C VAL A 167 -8.16 19.41 -18.58
N LEU A 168 -7.90 20.43 -19.40
CA LEU A 168 -8.24 21.81 -19.03
C LEU A 168 -9.77 21.96 -18.88
N VAL A 169 -10.23 22.38 -17.71
CA VAL A 169 -11.66 22.62 -17.44
C VAL A 169 -12.09 23.94 -18.06
N SER A 170 -11.37 25.02 -17.73
CA SER A 170 -11.65 26.37 -18.23
C SER A 170 -10.43 27.26 -18.09
N TRP A 171 -10.25 28.19 -19.00
CA TRP A 171 -9.23 29.23 -18.86
C TRP A 171 -9.56 30.21 -17.74
N THR A 172 -8.51 30.72 -17.09
CA THR A 172 -8.57 31.80 -16.10
C THR A 172 -7.50 32.85 -16.39
N LYS A 173 -7.49 33.94 -15.61
CA LYS A 173 -6.51 35.02 -15.69
C LYS A 173 -6.55 35.72 -17.08
N ARG A 174 -5.45 35.68 -17.83
CA ARG A 174 -5.27 36.40 -19.11
C ARG A 174 -5.35 35.49 -20.35
N PHE A 175 -5.52 34.19 -20.17
CA PHE A 175 -5.55 33.22 -21.27
C PHE A 175 -6.99 33.01 -21.73
N LYS A 176 -7.19 32.91 -23.06
CA LYS A 176 -8.47 32.52 -23.67
C LYS A 176 -8.22 32.00 -25.07
N LEU A 177 -7.74 30.75 -25.18
CA LEU A 177 -7.38 30.13 -26.45
C LEU A 177 -8.49 29.19 -26.94
N ASN A 178 -8.69 29.19 -28.25
CA ASN A 178 -9.59 28.26 -28.90
C ASN A 178 -8.98 26.85 -29.00
N GLY A 179 -9.78 25.84 -28.69
CA GLY A 179 -9.43 24.45 -28.93
C GLY A 179 -8.51 23.79 -27.90
N VAL A 180 -8.44 24.31 -26.67
CA VAL A 180 -7.71 23.70 -25.54
C VAL A 180 -8.64 23.24 -24.42
N GLU A 181 -9.68 24.00 -24.07
CA GLU A 181 -10.67 23.60 -23.06
C GLU A 181 -11.32 22.25 -23.44
N GLY A 182 -11.49 21.38 -22.45
CA GLY A 182 -11.96 20.00 -22.63
C GLY A 182 -10.93 19.05 -23.26
N LYS A 183 -9.68 19.46 -23.48
CA LYS A 183 -8.61 18.61 -24.01
C LYS A 183 -7.49 18.41 -23.00
N ASP A 184 -6.85 17.24 -23.09
CA ASP A 184 -5.64 16.93 -22.34
C ASP A 184 -4.44 17.73 -22.85
N VAL A 185 -3.88 18.59 -22.00
CA VAL A 185 -2.75 19.46 -22.32
C VAL A 185 -1.45 18.66 -22.54
N VAL A 186 -1.32 17.49 -21.91
CA VAL A 186 -0.17 16.59 -22.14
C VAL A 186 -0.20 16.07 -23.56
N SER A 187 -1.35 15.59 -24.01
CA SER A 187 -1.56 15.15 -25.38
C SER A 187 -1.32 16.27 -26.40
N LEU A 188 -1.67 17.52 -26.10
CA LEU A 188 -1.39 18.67 -26.97
C LEU A 188 0.12 18.95 -27.05
N LEU A 189 0.82 18.98 -25.91
CA LEU A 189 2.27 19.17 -25.87
C LEU A 189 3.02 18.03 -26.56
N ARG A 190 2.65 16.76 -26.32
CA ARG A 190 3.22 15.58 -27.00
C ARG A 190 3.06 15.69 -28.52
N LYS A 191 1.91 16.18 -29.00
CA LYS A 191 1.67 16.40 -30.45
C LYS A 191 2.58 17.49 -31.01
N SER A 192 2.77 18.60 -30.31
CA SER A 192 3.70 19.67 -30.74
C SER A 192 5.15 19.21 -30.78
N ILE A 193 5.62 18.51 -29.75
CA ILE A 193 6.98 17.93 -29.70
C ILE A 193 7.17 16.94 -30.85
N LYS A 194 6.20 16.05 -31.09
CA LYS A 194 6.24 15.09 -32.21
C LYS A 194 6.22 15.74 -33.59
N ARG A 195 5.46 16.83 -33.77
CA ARG A 195 5.46 17.60 -35.04
C ARG A 195 6.82 18.21 -35.32
N ARG A 196 7.53 18.63 -34.28
CA ARG A 196 8.86 19.22 -34.38
C ARG A 196 9.95 18.18 -34.65
N GLY A 197 9.97 17.10 -33.87
CA GLY A 197 10.75 15.87 -34.15
C GLY A 197 12.27 15.92 -33.89
N ASP A 198 12.82 17.00 -33.31
CA ASP A 198 14.26 17.15 -33.03
C ASP A 198 14.69 16.81 -31.59
N PHE A 199 13.76 16.40 -30.72
CA PHE A 199 14.03 15.89 -29.37
C PHE A 199 12.86 15.02 -28.85
N ASP A 200 13.10 14.27 -27.77
CA ASP A 200 12.08 13.49 -27.06
C ASP A 200 12.17 13.72 -25.55
N VAL A 201 11.03 13.75 -24.86
CA VAL A 201 10.93 13.94 -23.41
C VAL A 201 9.84 13.07 -22.83
N ASP A 202 10.00 12.66 -21.58
CA ASP A 202 9.02 11.83 -20.89
C ASP A 202 8.16 12.67 -19.93
N ILE A 203 6.97 13.10 -20.37
CA ILE A 203 6.07 13.89 -19.53
C ILE A 203 5.42 12.96 -18.50
N LEU A 204 5.90 13.02 -17.25
CA LEU A 204 5.45 12.17 -16.16
C LEU A 204 4.39 12.81 -15.26
N ALA A 205 4.37 14.15 -15.19
CA ALA A 205 3.50 14.86 -14.28
C ALA A 205 3.01 16.19 -14.84
N VAL A 206 1.74 16.49 -14.61
CA VAL A 206 1.19 17.84 -14.69
C VAL A 206 0.64 18.23 -13.33
N ILE A 207 1.01 19.42 -12.85
CA ILE A 207 0.59 19.92 -11.55
C ILE A 207 0.15 21.38 -11.61
N ASN A 208 -0.66 21.79 -10.65
CA ASN A 208 -0.96 23.21 -10.43
C ASN A 208 0.22 23.92 -9.73
N ASP A 209 0.33 25.24 -9.86
CA ASP A 209 1.38 26.03 -9.20
C ASP A 209 1.30 25.96 -7.68
N THR A 210 0.10 25.89 -7.10
CA THR A 210 -0.09 25.64 -5.65
C THR A 210 0.61 24.35 -5.21
N VAL A 211 0.44 23.26 -5.96
CA VAL A 211 1.05 21.96 -5.69
C VAL A 211 2.57 22.06 -5.84
N GLY A 212 3.05 22.72 -6.89
CA GLY A 212 4.47 22.99 -7.08
C GLY A 212 5.08 23.78 -5.92
N THR A 213 4.40 24.82 -5.42
CA THR A 213 4.85 25.58 -4.26
C THR A 213 4.85 24.73 -2.99
N MET A 214 3.80 23.93 -2.75
CA MET A 214 3.76 23.00 -1.60
C MET A 214 4.94 22.03 -1.63
N MET A 215 5.23 21.45 -2.79
CA MET A 215 6.30 20.45 -2.98
C MET A 215 7.68 21.07 -2.89
N THR A 216 7.86 22.30 -3.41
CA THR A 216 9.11 23.06 -3.27
C THR A 216 9.43 23.31 -1.80
N CYS A 217 8.46 23.82 -1.04
CA CYS A 217 8.62 24.10 0.37
C CYS A 217 8.66 22.82 1.22
N GLY A 218 7.97 21.75 0.80
CA GLY A 218 7.95 20.45 1.46
C GLY A 218 9.25 19.67 1.35
N TYR A 219 10.07 19.99 0.34
CA TYR A 219 11.43 19.52 0.26
C TYR A 219 12.33 20.13 1.36
N ASP A 220 12.14 21.43 1.65
CA ASP A 220 12.94 22.15 2.65
C ASP A 220 12.38 21.99 4.09
N ASP A 221 11.06 21.75 4.23
CA ASP A 221 10.37 21.52 5.50
C ASP A 221 9.27 20.46 5.36
N HIS A 222 9.51 19.26 5.90
CA HIS A 222 8.55 18.14 5.86
C HIS A 222 7.22 18.38 6.60
N HIS A 223 7.05 19.50 7.31
CA HIS A 223 5.76 19.92 7.85
C HIS A 223 4.89 20.69 6.84
N CYS A 224 5.36 20.92 5.62
CA CYS A 224 4.61 21.61 4.59
C CYS A 224 3.43 20.76 4.10
N GLU A 225 2.21 21.20 4.38
CA GLU A 225 0.98 20.49 4.00
C GLU A 225 0.02 21.36 3.20
N ILE A 226 0.37 22.63 2.96
CA ILE A 226 -0.43 23.62 2.24
C ILE A 226 0.46 24.37 1.26
N GLY A 227 0.02 24.49 0.01
CA GLY A 227 0.60 25.39 -0.98
C GLY A 227 -0.34 26.54 -1.29
N LEU A 228 0.14 27.77 -1.16
CA LEU A 228 -0.61 29.01 -1.33
C LEU A 228 -0.03 29.85 -2.46
N ILE A 229 -0.90 30.31 -3.35
CA ILE A 229 -0.57 31.31 -4.38
C ILE A 229 -1.37 32.59 -4.13
N VAL A 230 -0.67 33.73 -4.04
CA VAL A 230 -1.26 35.07 -4.07
C VAL A 230 -0.44 35.97 -5.01
N GLY A 231 -0.76 35.91 -6.31
CA GLY A 231 -0.07 36.60 -7.38
C GLY A 231 -1.05 37.18 -8.39
N THR A 232 -0.87 36.89 -9.69
CA THR A 232 -1.86 37.26 -10.73
C THR A 232 -3.24 36.68 -10.42
N GLY A 233 -3.27 35.43 -9.96
CA GLY A 233 -4.45 34.79 -9.39
C GLY A 233 -4.25 34.49 -7.90
N THR A 234 -5.25 33.87 -7.28
CA THR A 234 -5.08 33.26 -5.96
C THR A 234 -5.69 31.87 -5.91
N ASN A 235 -4.96 30.93 -5.32
CA ASN A 235 -5.40 29.56 -5.14
C ASN A 235 -4.68 28.92 -3.94
N ALA A 236 -5.22 27.81 -3.42
CA ALA A 236 -4.54 26.97 -2.45
C ALA A 236 -4.73 25.48 -2.75
N CYS A 237 -3.74 24.68 -2.35
CA CYS A 237 -3.84 23.23 -2.27
C CYS A 237 -3.42 22.76 -0.88
N TYR A 238 -3.84 21.55 -0.50
CA TYR A 238 -3.42 20.94 0.77
C TYR A 238 -3.48 19.42 0.74
N MET A 239 -2.83 18.76 1.70
CA MET A 239 -2.88 17.30 1.85
C MET A 239 -4.17 16.85 2.56
N GLU A 240 -5.07 16.21 1.84
CA GLU A 240 -6.32 15.63 2.33
C GLU A 240 -6.19 14.11 2.54
N HIS A 241 -6.99 13.52 3.43
CA HIS A 241 -7.09 12.08 3.58
C HIS A 241 -7.91 11.46 2.44
N MET A 242 -7.41 10.37 1.87
CA MET A 242 -8.10 9.66 0.78
C MET A 242 -9.51 9.20 1.15
N ARG A 243 -9.75 8.80 2.42
CA ARG A 243 -11.09 8.45 2.92
C ARG A 243 -12.15 9.57 2.79
N ASN A 244 -11.72 10.83 2.67
CA ASN A 244 -12.62 11.99 2.50
C ASN A 244 -12.82 12.34 1.02
N LEU A 245 -12.06 11.73 0.10
CA LEU A 245 -12.11 11.98 -1.34
C LEU A 245 -13.02 10.98 -2.03
N GLU A 246 -14.33 11.20 -1.97
CA GLU A 246 -15.32 10.27 -2.55
C GLU A 246 -15.30 10.21 -4.09
N LEU A 247 -14.59 11.17 -4.72
CA LEU A 247 -14.38 11.24 -6.18
C LEU A 247 -13.46 10.14 -6.71
N LEU A 248 -12.66 9.51 -5.85
CA LEU A 248 -11.73 8.44 -6.21
C LEU A 248 -12.05 7.17 -5.43
N ASP A 249 -11.81 6.03 -6.06
CA ASP A 249 -11.88 4.76 -5.36
C ASP A 249 -10.57 4.54 -4.57
N GLY A 250 -10.68 4.53 -3.25
CA GLY A 250 -9.58 4.25 -2.32
C GLY A 250 -9.65 5.10 -1.05
N ASP A 251 -9.41 4.49 0.12
CA ASP A 251 -9.49 5.14 1.43
C ASP A 251 -8.11 5.31 2.11
N GLU A 252 -7.04 4.86 1.45
CA GLU A 252 -5.71 4.74 2.02
C GLU A 252 -4.79 5.94 1.73
N GLY A 253 -4.09 6.42 2.76
CA GLY A 253 -3.10 7.48 2.62
C GLY A 253 -3.70 8.88 2.49
N ARG A 254 -2.97 9.75 1.82
CA ARG A 254 -3.33 11.15 1.59
C ARG A 254 -3.11 11.51 0.13
N MET A 255 -3.80 12.53 -0.33
CA MET A 255 -3.58 13.13 -1.64
C MET A 255 -3.67 14.64 -1.53
N CYS A 256 -2.80 15.33 -2.25
CA CYS A 256 -2.91 16.77 -2.40
C CYS A 256 -4.18 17.10 -3.20
N VAL A 257 -5.00 18.00 -2.67
CA VAL A 257 -6.22 18.48 -3.30
C VAL A 257 -6.01 19.93 -3.67
N ASN A 258 -6.26 20.24 -4.93
CA ASN A 258 -6.30 21.61 -5.42
C ASN A 258 -7.71 22.18 -5.20
N THR A 259 -7.83 23.19 -4.33
CA THR A 259 -9.16 23.72 -3.95
C THR A 259 -9.86 24.43 -5.11
N GLU A 260 -9.10 25.10 -5.97
CA GLU A 260 -9.62 26.09 -6.92
C GLU A 260 -10.51 27.12 -6.23
N TRP A 261 -10.07 27.62 -5.07
CA TRP A 261 -10.87 28.51 -4.22
C TRP A 261 -11.24 29.85 -4.86
N GLY A 262 -10.67 30.17 -6.02
CA GLY A 262 -10.92 31.43 -6.70
C GLY A 262 -12.37 31.57 -7.13
N ALA A 263 -13.02 30.43 -7.41
CA ALA A 263 -14.44 30.30 -7.76
C ALA A 263 -15.39 30.34 -6.55
N PHE A 264 -14.88 30.48 -5.32
CA PHE A 264 -15.75 30.59 -4.15
C PHE A 264 -16.70 31.79 -4.30
N GLY A 265 -17.99 31.58 -4.05
CA GLY A 265 -19.01 32.61 -4.27
C GLY A 265 -19.60 32.70 -5.68
N ASP A 266 -19.08 31.96 -6.67
CA ASP A 266 -19.63 31.93 -8.04
C ASP A 266 -21.10 31.44 -8.10
N ASP A 267 -21.57 30.78 -7.04
CA ASP A 267 -22.95 30.33 -6.84
C ASP A 267 -23.84 31.37 -6.14
N GLY A 268 -23.29 32.55 -5.82
CA GLY A 268 -23.96 33.64 -5.11
C GLY A 268 -23.78 33.59 -3.59
N SER A 269 -23.03 32.63 -3.04
CA SER A 269 -22.85 32.47 -1.57
C SER A 269 -22.09 33.60 -0.88
N LEU A 270 -21.49 34.52 -1.64
CA LEU A 270 -20.73 35.68 -1.14
C LEU A 270 -21.33 37.03 -1.54
N GLU A 271 -22.55 37.09 -2.06
CA GLU A 271 -23.17 38.35 -2.51
C GLU A 271 -23.32 39.40 -1.40
N ASP A 272 -23.46 38.96 -0.15
CA ASP A 272 -23.52 39.82 1.03
C ASP A 272 -22.18 40.50 1.36
N LEU A 273 -21.06 39.93 0.90
CA LEU A 273 -19.71 40.48 1.08
C LEU A 273 -19.21 41.26 -0.14
N ARG A 274 -19.86 41.09 -1.29
CA ARG A 274 -19.51 41.79 -2.53
C ARG A 274 -20.12 43.20 -2.57
N THR A 275 -19.29 44.17 -2.90
CA THR A 275 -19.71 45.56 -3.12
C THR A 275 -20.09 45.80 -4.58
N ASP A 276 -20.73 46.92 -4.87
CA ASP A 276 -21.07 47.31 -6.25
C ASP A 276 -19.81 47.47 -7.13
N ILE A 277 -18.69 47.85 -6.53
CA ILE A 277 -17.41 47.96 -7.24
C ILE A 277 -16.91 46.57 -7.65
N ASP A 278 -17.05 45.56 -6.78
CA ASP A 278 -16.72 44.16 -7.10
C ASP A 278 -17.61 43.62 -8.24
N ARG A 279 -18.85 44.11 -8.36
CA ARG A 279 -19.77 43.78 -9.46
C ARG A 279 -19.37 44.45 -10.78
N GLU A 280 -18.96 45.71 -10.74
CA GLU A 280 -18.48 46.43 -11.93
C GLU A 280 -17.21 45.79 -12.53
N ILE A 281 -16.26 45.40 -11.68
CA ILE A 281 -15.02 44.73 -12.13
C ILE A 281 -15.32 43.37 -12.73
N ASP A 282 -16.22 42.61 -12.10
CA ASP A 282 -16.65 41.32 -12.63
C ASP A 282 -17.30 41.46 -14.01
N ALA A 283 -18.22 42.42 -14.18
CA ALA A 283 -18.89 42.69 -15.44
C ALA A 283 -17.92 43.09 -16.57
N GLY A 284 -16.84 43.81 -16.24
CA GLY A 284 -15.80 44.23 -17.20
C GLY A 284 -14.68 43.20 -17.43
N SER A 285 -14.71 42.05 -16.76
CA SER A 285 -13.64 41.05 -16.83
C SER A 285 -13.76 40.11 -18.04
N LEU A 286 -12.72 39.31 -18.29
CA LEU A 286 -12.71 38.30 -19.37
C LEU A 286 -13.66 37.11 -19.10
N ASN A 287 -14.04 36.93 -17.84
CA ASN A 287 -14.86 35.83 -17.33
C ASN A 287 -15.93 36.34 -16.33
N PRO A 288 -16.94 37.11 -16.78
CA PRO A 288 -18.00 37.60 -15.90
C PRO A 288 -18.74 36.48 -15.17
N GLY A 289 -19.08 36.69 -13.90
CA GLY A 289 -19.76 35.70 -13.04
C GLY A 289 -18.90 34.51 -12.63
N LYS A 290 -17.57 34.59 -12.86
CA LYS A 290 -16.61 33.54 -12.51
C LYS A 290 -15.44 34.08 -11.71
N GLN A 291 -14.83 33.24 -10.89
CA GLN A 291 -13.65 33.59 -10.09
C GLN A 291 -13.92 34.79 -9.16
N LEU A 292 -15.13 34.87 -8.60
CA LEU A 292 -15.58 36.06 -7.85
C LEU A 292 -14.74 36.32 -6.59
N PHE A 293 -14.35 35.27 -5.86
CA PHE A 293 -13.46 35.40 -4.71
C PHE A 293 -12.04 35.83 -5.11
N GLU A 294 -11.50 35.26 -6.18
CA GLU A 294 -10.19 35.66 -6.71
C GLU A 294 -10.16 37.15 -7.10
N LYS A 295 -11.24 37.67 -7.69
CA LYS A 295 -11.38 39.08 -8.08
C LYS A 295 -11.32 40.07 -6.92
N MET A 296 -11.63 39.64 -5.70
CA MET A 296 -11.53 40.48 -4.50
C MET A 296 -10.13 40.48 -3.87
N ILE A 297 -9.21 39.63 -4.34
CA ILE A 297 -7.93 39.36 -3.66
C ILE A 297 -6.71 39.54 -4.57
N SER A 298 -6.75 39.00 -5.79
CA SER A 298 -5.53 38.80 -6.57
C SER A 298 -4.98 40.07 -7.20
N GLY A 299 -3.70 40.03 -7.55
CA GLY A 299 -2.97 41.16 -8.13
C GLY A 299 -3.41 41.54 -9.54
N LEU A 300 -4.20 40.72 -10.24
CA LEU A 300 -4.78 41.11 -11.52
C LEU A 300 -5.88 42.17 -11.36
N TYR A 301 -6.59 42.15 -10.22
CA TYR A 301 -7.80 42.97 -10.01
C TYR A 301 -7.61 44.05 -8.95
N MET A 302 -6.64 43.91 -8.03
CA MET A 302 -6.43 44.83 -6.92
C MET A 302 -6.20 46.29 -7.34
N GLY A 303 -5.37 46.54 -8.36
CA GLY A 303 -5.19 47.88 -8.92
C GLY A 303 -6.46 48.48 -9.53
N GLU A 304 -7.25 47.64 -10.20
CA GLU A 304 -8.52 48.06 -10.82
C GLU A 304 -9.60 48.37 -9.77
N LEU A 305 -9.63 47.62 -8.65
CA LEU A 305 -10.44 47.93 -7.46
C LEU A 305 -10.15 49.34 -6.95
N VAL A 306 -8.87 49.68 -6.77
CA VAL A 306 -8.47 51.03 -6.36
C VAL A 306 -8.90 52.08 -7.40
N ARG A 307 -8.66 51.83 -8.70
CA ARG A 307 -9.07 52.76 -9.77
C ARG A 307 -10.57 53.07 -9.73
N PHE A 308 -11.42 52.06 -9.59
CA PHE A 308 -12.87 52.24 -9.53
C PHE A 308 -13.30 53.03 -8.30
N ILE A 309 -12.71 52.76 -7.12
CA ILE A 309 -12.97 53.53 -5.90
C ILE A 309 -12.62 55.00 -6.11
N LEU A 310 -11.41 55.28 -6.62
CA LEU A 310 -10.95 56.65 -6.89
C LEU A 310 -11.87 57.34 -7.89
N LEU A 311 -12.25 56.67 -8.98
CA LEU A 311 -13.17 57.21 -9.98
C LEU A 311 -14.54 57.55 -9.40
N ARG A 312 -15.10 56.70 -8.53
CA ARG A 312 -16.40 56.94 -7.89
C ARG A 312 -16.34 58.10 -6.90
N MET A 313 -15.33 58.11 -6.03
CA MET A 313 -15.08 59.22 -5.10
C MET A 313 -14.86 60.54 -5.86
N THR A 314 -14.19 60.51 -7.00
CA THR A 314 -14.04 61.70 -7.87
C THR A 314 -15.39 62.17 -8.42
N LYS A 315 -16.22 61.27 -8.96
CA LYS A 315 -17.55 61.62 -9.48
C LYS A 315 -18.47 62.21 -8.39
N GLU A 316 -18.29 61.77 -7.15
CA GLU A 316 -19.01 62.26 -5.97
C GLU A 316 -18.36 63.53 -5.35
N GLN A 317 -17.36 64.11 -6.03
CA GLN A 317 -16.63 65.32 -5.62
C GLN A 317 -15.85 65.20 -4.30
N LEU A 318 -15.52 63.97 -3.89
CA LEU A 318 -14.72 63.68 -2.69
C LEU A 318 -13.21 63.68 -2.97
N LEU A 319 -12.81 63.58 -4.24
CA LEU A 319 -11.41 63.58 -4.69
C LEU A 319 -11.21 64.48 -5.90
N PHE A 320 -9.99 65.00 -6.04
CA PHE A 320 -9.48 65.74 -7.20
C PHE A 320 -10.40 66.90 -7.66
N GLN A 321 -11.14 67.52 -6.73
CA GLN A 321 -12.13 68.56 -7.01
C GLN A 321 -13.18 68.15 -8.06
N GLY A 322 -13.48 66.85 -8.15
CA GLY A 322 -14.40 66.29 -9.13
C GLY A 322 -13.87 66.16 -10.57
N LYS A 323 -12.58 66.43 -10.80
CA LYS A 323 -11.96 66.38 -12.14
C LYS A 323 -11.62 64.95 -12.53
N VAL A 324 -12.28 64.46 -13.58
CA VAL A 324 -12.02 63.15 -14.17
C VAL A 324 -11.11 63.28 -15.39
N THR A 325 -10.11 62.41 -15.52
CA THR A 325 -9.15 62.38 -16.64
C THR A 325 -9.32 61.12 -17.50
N ALA A 326 -8.80 61.15 -18.73
CA ALA A 326 -8.78 59.95 -19.59
C ALA A 326 -7.99 58.81 -18.95
N GLY A 327 -6.90 59.12 -18.23
CA GLY A 327 -6.12 58.13 -17.47
C GLY A 327 -6.95 57.42 -16.40
N LEU A 328 -7.72 58.17 -15.61
CA LEU A 328 -8.58 57.60 -14.56
C LEU A 328 -9.76 56.77 -15.12
N LEU A 329 -10.26 57.12 -16.31
CA LEU A 329 -11.33 56.39 -17.00
C LEU A 329 -10.86 55.10 -17.69
N THR A 330 -9.57 55.00 -18.01
CA THR A 330 -9.03 53.88 -18.79
C THR A 330 -8.85 52.63 -17.92
N THR A 331 -9.49 51.52 -18.28
CA THR A 331 -9.34 50.22 -17.60
C THR A 331 -7.88 49.77 -17.56
N GLY A 332 -7.41 49.33 -16.40
CA GLY A 332 -6.06 48.83 -16.20
C GLY A 332 -4.98 49.91 -16.11
N SER A 333 -5.34 51.20 -16.09
CA SER A 333 -4.39 52.30 -15.97
C SER A 333 -3.73 52.39 -14.58
N PHE A 334 -4.39 51.86 -13.54
CA PHE A 334 -3.84 51.77 -12.20
C PHE A 334 -3.35 50.34 -11.92
N ASN A 335 -2.04 50.11 -11.99
CA ASN A 335 -1.45 48.80 -11.77
C ASN A 335 -1.33 48.47 -10.27
N THR A 336 -1.49 47.20 -9.90
CA THR A 336 -1.23 46.70 -8.55
C THR A 336 0.20 47.01 -8.06
N SER A 337 1.20 47.11 -8.95
CA SER A 337 2.55 47.56 -8.57
C SER A 337 2.60 48.98 -8.00
N TYR A 338 1.63 49.84 -8.35
CA TYR A 338 1.51 51.17 -7.76
C TYR A 338 1.07 51.09 -6.30
N ILE A 339 0.22 50.13 -5.93
CA ILE A 339 -0.17 49.88 -4.53
C ILE A 339 1.06 49.55 -3.70
N PHE A 340 1.97 48.72 -4.23
CA PHE A 340 3.21 48.35 -3.52
C PHE A 340 4.10 49.57 -3.24
N ALA A 341 4.15 50.53 -4.17
CA ALA A 341 4.91 51.77 -4.01
C ALA A 341 4.22 52.78 -3.07
N ILE A 342 2.89 52.85 -3.10
CA ILE A 342 2.08 53.78 -2.30
C ILE A 342 2.02 53.35 -0.83
N GLU A 343 1.93 52.05 -0.56
CA GLU A 343 1.93 51.48 0.81
C GLU A 343 3.35 51.23 1.36
N ASN A 344 4.34 52.04 0.96
CA ASN A 344 5.71 51.94 1.45
C ASN A 344 5.76 52.11 2.99
N GLU A 345 6.65 51.36 3.65
CA GLU A 345 6.88 51.45 5.10
C GLU A 345 7.26 52.86 5.58
N LYS A 346 7.84 53.68 4.69
CA LYS A 346 8.09 55.10 4.93
C LYS A 346 6.97 55.93 4.32
N ASP A 347 6.11 56.49 5.16
CA ASP A 347 4.92 57.24 4.74
C ASP A 347 5.24 58.39 3.77
N GLU A 348 6.34 59.12 3.97
CA GLU A 348 6.75 60.20 3.05
C GLU A 348 7.07 59.70 1.63
N GLU A 349 7.73 58.55 1.51
CA GLU A 349 8.05 57.92 0.20
C GLU A 349 6.77 57.35 -0.45
N GLY A 350 5.85 56.82 0.36
CA GLY A 350 4.54 56.34 -0.08
C GLY A 350 3.66 57.47 -0.64
N LEU A 351 3.60 58.60 0.07
CA LEU A 351 2.85 59.79 -0.38
C LEU A 351 3.46 60.40 -1.65
N ALA A 352 4.79 60.47 -1.75
CA ALA A 352 5.46 60.91 -2.97
C ALA A 352 5.17 59.97 -4.17
N SER A 353 5.11 58.66 -3.91
CA SER A 353 4.73 57.66 -4.92
C SER A 353 3.26 57.83 -5.34
N ALA A 354 2.36 58.10 -4.39
CA ALA A 354 0.95 58.40 -4.68
C ALA A 354 0.82 59.64 -5.56
N GLU A 355 1.52 60.73 -5.22
CA GLU A 355 1.52 61.95 -6.03
C GLU A 355 1.97 61.67 -7.45
N LYS A 356 3.09 60.96 -7.61
CA LYS A 356 3.64 60.60 -8.92
C LYS A 356 2.64 59.78 -9.75
N VAL A 357 2.07 58.71 -9.18
CA VAL A 357 1.12 57.84 -9.87
C VAL A 357 -0.13 58.61 -10.30
N LEU A 358 -0.66 59.47 -9.43
CA LEU A 358 -1.83 60.29 -9.72
C LEU A 358 -1.54 61.31 -10.84
N ARG A 359 -0.35 61.94 -10.83
CA ARG A 359 0.10 62.83 -11.90
C ARG A 359 0.28 62.09 -13.24
N ASP A 360 0.79 60.87 -13.22
CA ASP A 360 0.92 60.02 -14.42
C ASP A 360 -0.45 59.67 -15.03
N LEU A 361 -1.52 59.66 -14.22
CA LEU A 361 -2.91 59.52 -14.68
C LEU A 361 -3.51 60.83 -15.21
N GLY A 362 -2.72 61.91 -15.27
CA GLY A 362 -3.12 63.23 -15.74
C GLY A 362 -3.88 64.06 -14.71
N LEU A 363 -3.86 63.67 -13.43
CA LEU A 363 -4.49 64.41 -12.34
C LEU A 363 -3.52 65.44 -11.74
N ASP A 364 -4.06 66.44 -11.05
CA ASP A 364 -3.29 67.39 -10.24
C ASP A 364 -3.66 67.20 -8.76
N PRO A 365 -3.07 66.21 -8.09
CA PRO A 365 -3.49 65.80 -6.75
C PRO A 365 -3.05 66.79 -5.68
N SER A 366 -3.92 67.06 -4.72
CA SER A 366 -3.54 67.69 -3.45
C SER A 366 -2.87 66.68 -2.50
N VAL A 367 -2.23 67.16 -1.44
CA VAL A 367 -1.68 66.30 -0.39
C VAL A 367 -2.77 65.41 0.23
N GLU A 368 -3.97 65.98 0.43
CA GLU A 368 -5.17 65.28 0.90
C GLU A 368 -5.61 64.15 -0.04
N ASP A 369 -5.54 64.38 -1.36
CA ASP A 369 -5.86 63.34 -2.35
C ASP A 369 -4.85 62.19 -2.30
N CYS A 370 -3.56 62.49 -2.08
CA CYS A 370 -2.51 61.48 -1.92
C CYS A 370 -2.71 60.63 -0.67
N ILE A 371 -3.01 61.26 0.48
CA ILE A 371 -3.33 60.57 1.75
C ILE A 371 -4.57 59.68 1.57
N THR A 372 -5.61 60.21 0.96
CA THR A 372 -6.84 59.47 0.69
C THR A 372 -6.58 58.27 -0.22
N THR A 373 -5.80 58.46 -1.29
CA THR A 373 -5.41 57.38 -2.21
C THR A 373 -4.61 56.30 -1.50
N GLN A 374 -3.67 56.69 -0.63
CA GLN A 374 -2.92 55.75 0.19
C GLN A 374 -3.84 54.96 1.14
N ARG A 375 -4.80 55.63 1.78
CA ARG A 375 -5.77 54.96 2.65
C ARG A 375 -6.67 53.98 1.89
N VAL A 376 -7.12 54.34 0.69
CA VAL A 376 -7.89 53.44 -0.20
C VAL A 376 -7.07 52.19 -0.53
N CYS A 377 -5.80 52.35 -0.92
CA CYS A 377 -4.88 51.22 -1.16
C CYS A 377 -4.81 50.29 0.05
N GLN A 378 -4.58 50.84 1.25
CA GLN A 378 -4.50 50.09 2.50
C GLN A 378 -5.78 49.30 2.80
N ILE A 379 -6.95 49.87 2.59
CA ILE A 379 -8.23 49.20 2.84
C ILE A 379 -8.43 48.03 1.87
N VAL A 380 -8.18 48.24 0.58
CA VAL A 380 -8.32 47.21 -0.47
C VAL A 380 -7.35 46.05 -0.22
N SER A 381 -6.07 46.33 0.03
CA SER A 381 -5.06 45.30 0.26
C SER A 381 -5.25 44.57 1.60
N THR A 382 -5.73 45.27 2.64
CA THR A 382 -6.11 44.67 3.93
C THR A 382 -7.30 43.73 3.78
N ARG A 383 -8.35 44.14 3.06
CA ARG A 383 -9.50 43.27 2.76
C ARG A 383 -9.03 41.99 2.06
N ALA A 384 -8.19 42.12 1.04
CA ALA A 384 -7.64 40.98 0.31
C ALA A 384 -6.85 40.01 1.21
N ALA A 385 -5.99 40.54 2.10
CA ALA A 385 -5.24 39.72 3.06
C ALA A 385 -6.16 39.02 4.07
N HIS A 386 -7.21 39.69 4.55
CA HIS A 386 -8.15 39.12 5.50
C HIS A 386 -9.06 38.04 4.88
N LEU A 387 -9.54 38.24 3.66
CA LEU A 387 -10.31 37.23 2.92
C LEU A 387 -9.47 35.96 2.70
N CYS A 388 -8.22 36.12 2.26
CA CYS A 388 -7.27 35.01 2.11
C CYS A 388 -6.99 34.30 3.45
N ALA A 389 -6.90 35.05 4.56
CA ALA A 389 -6.74 34.47 5.89
C ALA A 389 -7.93 33.58 6.28
N ALA A 390 -9.16 34.04 6.03
CA ALA A 390 -10.38 33.32 6.40
C ALA A 390 -10.50 31.95 5.69
N THR A 391 -10.16 31.86 4.40
CA THR A 391 -10.17 30.59 3.67
C THR A 391 -9.02 29.67 4.09
N LEU A 392 -7.83 30.21 4.38
CA LEU A 392 -6.72 29.42 4.96
C LEU A 392 -7.08 28.85 6.33
N VAL A 393 -7.81 29.58 7.17
CA VAL A 393 -8.28 29.12 8.48
C VAL A 393 -9.16 27.87 8.34
N ALA A 394 -10.03 27.83 7.33
CA ALA A 394 -10.86 26.65 7.06
C ALA A 394 -10.02 25.42 6.67
N VAL A 395 -9.00 25.61 5.83
CA VAL A 395 -8.06 24.55 5.42
C VAL A 395 -7.25 24.05 6.63
N LEU A 396 -6.74 24.96 7.46
CA LEU A 396 -6.02 24.60 8.69
C LEU A 396 -6.89 23.80 9.66
N ARG A 397 -8.16 24.18 9.81
CA ARG A 397 -9.15 23.41 10.59
C ARG A 397 -9.39 22.03 9.99
N GLN A 398 -9.54 21.91 8.67
CA GLN A 398 -9.65 20.61 7.99
C GLN A 398 -8.49 19.69 8.32
N ILE A 399 -7.26 20.17 8.18
CA ILE A 399 -6.06 19.36 8.47
C ILE A 399 -5.99 18.97 9.95
N ARG A 400 -6.31 19.89 10.86
CA ARG A 400 -6.34 19.62 12.30
C ARG A 400 -7.36 18.53 12.64
N ASP A 401 -8.59 18.67 12.16
CA ASP A 401 -9.69 17.76 12.44
C ASP A 401 -9.41 16.37 11.83
N ASN A 402 -8.84 16.34 10.63
CA ASN A 402 -8.39 15.11 9.96
C ASN A 402 -7.37 14.31 10.80
N LYS A 403 -6.44 15.02 11.45
CA LYS A 403 -5.42 14.45 12.34
C LYS A 403 -5.96 14.13 13.74
N ALA A 404 -7.22 14.46 14.04
CA ALA A 404 -7.81 14.38 15.37
C ALA A 404 -6.92 15.02 16.45
N ALA A 405 -6.27 16.14 16.12
CA ALA A 405 -5.30 16.81 16.98
C ALA A 405 -5.92 18.02 17.70
N GLU A 406 -5.63 18.19 18.99
CA GLU A 406 -6.06 19.38 19.73
C GLU A 406 -5.35 20.65 19.23
N LYS A 407 -4.06 20.53 18.89
CA LYS A 407 -3.24 21.58 18.29
C LYS A 407 -2.60 21.08 17.01
N LEU A 408 -2.51 21.95 16.00
CA LEU A 408 -1.86 21.65 14.73
C LEU A 408 -0.54 22.42 14.61
N ARG A 409 0.53 21.73 14.22
CA ARG A 409 1.74 22.36 13.72
C ARG A 409 1.88 22.06 12.24
N THR A 410 2.00 23.09 11.40
CA THR A 410 2.10 22.93 9.95
C THR A 410 2.86 24.08 9.31
N THR A 411 3.41 23.82 8.13
CA THR A 411 4.03 24.83 7.27
C THR A 411 3.13 25.09 6.05
N ILE A 412 3.02 26.36 5.66
CA ILE A 412 2.37 26.83 4.42
C ILE A 412 3.46 27.32 3.49
N GLY A 413 3.65 26.62 2.37
CA GLY A 413 4.49 27.09 1.27
C GLY A 413 3.77 28.20 0.51
N VAL A 414 4.40 29.36 0.33
CA VAL A 414 3.76 30.53 -0.31
C VAL A 414 4.57 31.02 -1.52
N ASP A 415 3.87 31.35 -2.59
CA ASP A 415 4.38 32.08 -3.75
C ASP A 415 3.35 33.09 -4.28
N GLY A 416 3.76 33.95 -5.20
CA GLY A 416 2.94 34.95 -5.86
C GLY A 416 3.46 36.38 -5.67
N SER A 417 3.29 37.19 -6.69
CA SER A 417 3.82 38.55 -6.75
C SER A 417 3.24 39.49 -5.69
N VAL A 418 1.96 39.35 -5.33
CA VAL A 418 1.33 40.20 -4.30
C VAL A 418 1.94 39.88 -2.94
N TYR A 419 2.01 38.60 -2.57
CA TYR A 419 2.59 38.20 -1.29
C TYR A 419 4.09 38.57 -1.17
N LYS A 420 4.85 38.46 -2.26
CA LYS A 420 6.30 38.72 -2.28
C LYS A 420 6.65 40.20 -2.30
N ASN A 421 5.93 41.00 -3.08
CA ASN A 421 6.33 42.38 -3.40
C ASN A 421 5.55 43.44 -2.62
N HIS A 422 4.38 43.12 -2.07
CA HIS A 422 3.63 44.07 -1.26
C HIS A 422 4.23 44.13 0.15
N PRO A 423 4.60 45.32 0.66
CA PRO A 423 5.31 45.46 1.94
C PRO A 423 4.50 44.91 3.12
N GLU A 424 3.21 45.24 3.18
CA GLU A 424 2.37 44.91 4.34
C GLU A 424 1.51 43.64 4.22
N PHE A 425 1.36 43.07 3.03
CA PHE A 425 0.34 42.02 2.78
C PHE A 425 0.62 40.75 3.58
N SER A 426 1.86 40.25 3.54
CA SER A 426 2.26 39.03 4.26
C SER A 426 2.07 39.18 5.77
N ARG A 427 2.46 40.33 6.33
CA ARG A 427 2.30 40.65 7.75
C ARG A 427 0.83 40.65 8.17
N ARG A 428 -0.04 41.31 7.39
CA ARG A 428 -1.49 41.37 7.64
C ARG A 428 -2.13 39.98 7.57
N LEU A 429 -1.80 39.20 6.53
CA LEU A 429 -2.26 37.82 6.36
C LEU A 429 -1.86 36.95 7.56
N HIS A 430 -0.59 36.94 7.94
CA HIS A 430 -0.10 36.10 9.04
C HIS A 430 -0.74 36.48 10.37
N LYS A 431 -0.87 37.79 10.64
CA LYS A 431 -1.50 38.29 11.85
C LYS A 431 -2.96 37.84 11.93
N MET A 432 -3.71 37.95 10.83
CA MET A 432 -5.11 37.55 10.80
C MET A 432 -5.30 36.04 10.92
N VAL A 433 -4.48 35.22 10.24
CA VAL A 433 -4.52 33.75 10.40
C VAL A 433 -4.30 33.36 11.86
N ARG A 434 -3.25 33.87 12.51
CA ARG A 434 -2.96 33.55 13.93
C ARG A 434 -4.08 34.00 14.88
N ARG A 435 -4.77 35.10 14.54
CA ARG A 435 -5.89 35.62 15.32
C ARG A 435 -7.13 34.74 15.21
N LEU A 436 -7.47 34.26 14.01
CA LEU A 436 -8.67 33.46 13.75
C LEU A 436 -8.51 31.97 14.10
N VAL A 437 -7.27 31.44 14.11
CA VAL A 437 -7.00 30.05 14.50
C VAL A 437 -5.84 29.94 15.52
N PRO A 438 -6.09 30.31 16.79
CA PRO A 438 -5.04 30.32 17.82
C PRO A 438 -4.50 28.92 18.19
N ASP A 439 -5.24 27.86 17.87
CA ASP A 439 -4.84 26.47 18.16
C ASP A 439 -3.89 25.87 17.12
N CYS A 440 -3.52 26.64 16.09
CA CYS A 440 -2.59 26.21 15.04
C CYS A 440 -1.29 27.03 15.09
N ASP A 441 -0.16 26.34 15.26
CA ASP A 441 1.18 26.89 15.07
C ASP A 441 1.57 26.80 13.59
N VAL A 442 1.50 27.95 12.91
CA VAL A 442 1.65 28.05 11.45
C VAL A 442 2.95 28.76 11.08
N ARG A 443 3.81 28.05 10.35
CA ARG A 443 4.99 28.61 9.69
C ARG A 443 4.68 28.94 8.25
N PHE A 444 4.96 30.16 7.81
CA PHE A 444 4.90 30.54 6.40
C PHE A 444 6.31 30.45 5.80
N LEU A 445 6.47 29.64 4.75
CA LEU A 445 7.74 29.46 4.05
C LEU A 445 7.61 29.94 2.61
N GLN A 446 8.39 30.95 2.23
CA GLN A 446 8.36 31.50 0.88
C GLN A 446 9.16 30.63 -0.08
N SER A 447 8.58 30.25 -1.22
CA SER A 447 9.30 29.56 -2.29
C SER A 447 10.24 30.53 -3.01
N GLN A 448 11.56 30.27 -2.92
CA GLN A 448 12.57 31.08 -3.60
C GLN A 448 12.66 30.78 -5.11
N CYS A 449 12.54 29.51 -5.49
CA CYS A 449 12.71 29.05 -6.87
C CYS A 449 11.38 28.88 -7.65
N GLY A 450 10.25 29.21 -7.02
CA GLY A 450 8.92 29.10 -7.60
C GLY A 450 8.41 27.66 -7.77
N SER A 451 7.27 27.51 -8.43
CA SER A 451 6.60 26.22 -8.71
C SER A 451 7.43 25.26 -9.57
N GLY A 452 8.37 25.77 -10.37
CA GLY A 452 9.25 24.96 -11.23
C GLY A 452 10.10 23.91 -10.49
N LYS A 453 10.67 24.25 -9.31
CA LYS A 453 11.36 23.27 -8.44
C LYS A 453 10.38 22.17 -8.01
N GLY A 454 9.15 22.56 -7.66
CA GLY A 454 8.09 21.66 -7.23
C GLY A 454 7.65 20.67 -8.29
N ALA A 455 7.52 21.10 -9.54
CA ALA A 455 7.24 20.18 -10.65
C ALA A 455 8.34 19.13 -10.82
N ALA A 456 9.60 19.53 -10.74
CA ALA A 456 10.71 18.58 -10.73
C ALA A 456 10.66 17.63 -9.52
N MET A 457 10.31 18.12 -8.33
CA MET A 457 10.16 17.26 -7.14
C MET A 457 9.02 16.25 -7.29
N VAL A 458 7.86 16.66 -7.83
CA VAL A 458 6.75 15.72 -8.12
C VAL A 458 7.18 14.67 -9.12
N THR A 459 7.85 15.07 -10.19
CA THR A 459 8.42 14.15 -11.18
C THR A 459 9.41 13.18 -10.54
N ALA A 460 10.26 13.65 -9.63
CA ALA A 460 11.22 12.83 -8.91
C ALA A 460 10.53 11.82 -7.97
N VAL A 461 9.50 12.24 -7.25
CA VAL A 461 8.67 11.36 -6.41
C VAL A 461 7.97 10.30 -7.27
N ALA A 462 7.35 10.69 -8.39
CA ALA A 462 6.67 9.77 -9.29
C ALA A 462 7.64 8.74 -9.88
N TYR A 463 8.82 9.21 -10.34
CA TYR A 463 9.87 8.35 -10.86
C TYR A 463 10.38 7.36 -9.81
N ARG A 464 10.62 7.82 -8.58
CA ARG A 464 10.98 6.93 -7.45
C ARG A 464 9.92 5.88 -7.20
N LEU A 465 8.65 6.26 -7.08
CA LEU A 465 7.56 5.31 -6.78
C LEU A 465 7.43 4.25 -7.88
N ALA A 466 7.58 4.64 -9.15
CA ALA A 466 7.59 3.70 -10.27
C ALA A 466 8.78 2.73 -10.19
N ALA A 467 9.98 3.22 -9.90
CA ALA A 467 11.17 2.38 -9.73
C ALA A 467 11.03 1.42 -8.54
N GLN A 468 10.50 1.89 -7.42
CA GLN A 468 10.21 1.04 -6.25
C GLN A 468 9.18 -0.04 -6.56
N GLN A 469 8.13 0.28 -7.33
CA GLN A 469 7.13 -0.71 -7.73
C GLN A 469 7.72 -1.76 -8.68
N ALA A 470 8.56 -1.35 -9.64
CA ALA A 470 9.25 -2.27 -10.53
C ALA A 470 10.19 -3.21 -9.78
N GLU A 471 10.96 -2.69 -8.80
CA GLU A 471 11.84 -3.53 -7.98
C GLU A 471 11.07 -4.50 -7.08
N ARG A 472 9.96 -4.05 -6.46
CA ARG A 472 9.05 -4.93 -5.71
C ARG A 472 8.57 -6.08 -6.58
N GLN A 473 8.10 -5.76 -7.79
CA GLN A 473 7.57 -6.74 -8.73
C GLN A 473 8.65 -7.74 -9.18
N ARG A 474 9.85 -7.24 -9.48
CA ARG A 474 11.00 -8.08 -9.85
C ARG A 474 11.34 -9.12 -8.79
N ILE A 475 11.28 -8.74 -7.51
CA ILE A 475 11.55 -9.67 -6.40
C ILE A 475 10.39 -10.68 -6.27
N LEU A 476 9.14 -10.23 -6.29
CA LEU A 476 7.97 -11.11 -6.20
C LEU A 476 7.87 -12.10 -7.38
N ASP A 477 8.30 -11.70 -8.58
CA ASP A 477 8.28 -12.56 -9.76
C ASP A 477 9.24 -13.75 -9.62
N THR A 478 10.30 -13.65 -8.81
CA THR A 478 11.18 -14.80 -8.50
C THR A 478 10.47 -15.92 -7.74
N LEU A 479 9.37 -15.60 -7.05
CA LEU A 479 8.54 -16.54 -6.30
C LEU A 479 7.34 -17.04 -7.11
N ARG A 480 7.10 -16.50 -8.31
CA ARG A 480 5.96 -16.92 -9.15
C ARG A 480 6.39 -18.04 -10.08
N LEU A 481 5.59 -19.11 -10.11
CA LEU A 481 5.83 -20.25 -10.99
C LEU A 481 4.92 -20.19 -12.22
N SER A 482 5.52 -20.39 -13.39
CA SER A 482 4.81 -20.58 -14.64
C SER A 482 4.22 -21.99 -14.73
N ARG A 483 3.24 -22.17 -15.61
CA ARG A 483 2.65 -23.49 -15.88
C ARG A 483 3.69 -24.51 -16.36
N GLU A 484 4.65 -24.07 -17.19
CA GLU A 484 5.73 -24.92 -17.69
C GLU A 484 6.65 -25.38 -16.56
N GLN A 485 6.98 -24.48 -15.63
CA GLN A 485 7.76 -24.81 -14.43
C GLN A 485 7.03 -25.85 -13.56
N LEU A 486 5.71 -25.71 -13.39
CA LEU A 486 4.91 -26.67 -12.60
C LEU A 486 4.84 -28.05 -13.26
N LEU A 487 4.73 -28.13 -14.59
CA LEU A 487 4.82 -29.40 -15.33
C LEU A 487 6.18 -30.07 -15.16
N GLU A 488 7.26 -29.30 -15.14
CA GLU A 488 8.60 -29.83 -14.90
C GLU A 488 8.77 -30.34 -13.47
N VAL A 489 8.25 -29.61 -12.46
CA VAL A 489 8.21 -30.08 -11.07
C VAL A 489 7.46 -31.43 -10.96
N LYS A 490 6.28 -31.53 -11.58
CA LYS A 490 5.50 -32.77 -11.63
C LYS A 490 6.31 -33.91 -12.24
N LYS A 491 6.96 -33.67 -13.39
CA LYS A 491 7.78 -34.67 -14.07
C LYS A 491 8.95 -35.15 -13.19
N ARG A 492 9.69 -34.24 -12.57
CA ARG A 492 10.81 -34.57 -11.67
C ARG A 492 10.34 -35.33 -10.43
N MET A 493 9.16 -35.02 -9.90
CA MET A 493 8.54 -35.80 -8.83
C MET A 493 8.28 -37.25 -9.28
N SER A 494 7.68 -37.46 -10.47
CA SER A 494 7.46 -38.80 -11.02
C SER A 494 8.76 -39.61 -11.18
N GLU A 495 9.85 -38.95 -11.62
CA GLU A 495 11.17 -39.58 -11.75
C GLU A 495 11.75 -39.99 -10.38
N GLU A 496 11.68 -39.11 -9.38
CA GLU A 496 12.16 -39.42 -8.02
C GLU A 496 11.31 -40.50 -7.33
N MET A 497 9.99 -40.55 -7.58
CA MET A 497 9.14 -41.66 -7.12
C MET A 497 9.60 -43.01 -7.71
N ALA A 498 9.90 -43.06 -9.01
CA ALA A 498 10.40 -44.27 -9.65
C ALA A 498 11.75 -44.71 -9.06
N ARG A 499 12.65 -43.75 -8.77
CA ARG A 499 13.93 -44.03 -8.11
C ARG A 499 13.76 -44.54 -6.68
N GLY A 500 12.84 -43.97 -5.93
CA GLY A 500 12.55 -44.40 -4.56
C GLY A 500 12.01 -45.83 -4.48
N LEU A 501 11.23 -46.26 -5.46
CA LEU A 501 10.65 -47.60 -5.53
C LEU A 501 11.64 -48.68 -6.01
N SER A 502 12.65 -48.30 -6.81
CA SER A 502 13.62 -49.25 -7.35
C SER A 502 14.71 -49.61 -6.34
N LYS A 503 14.97 -50.91 -6.20
CA LYS A 503 16.00 -51.45 -5.30
C LYS A 503 17.41 -50.96 -5.67
N GLN A 504 17.67 -50.68 -6.94
CA GLN A 504 18.98 -50.21 -7.41
C GLN A 504 19.26 -48.76 -7.05
N THR A 505 18.22 -47.92 -6.94
CA THR A 505 18.38 -46.45 -6.80
C THR A 505 17.84 -45.89 -5.49
N HIS A 506 17.12 -46.68 -4.69
CA HIS A 506 16.49 -46.30 -3.42
C HIS A 506 17.44 -45.60 -2.43
N GLU A 507 18.68 -46.08 -2.28
CA GLU A 507 19.64 -45.48 -1.35
C GLU A 507 19.96 -44.02 -1.72
N GLN A 508 20.04 -43.72 -3.02
CA GLN A 508 20.38 -42.40 -3.56
C GLN A 508 19.15 -41.52 -3.82
N ALA A 509 17.94 -42.10 -3.83
CA ALA A 509 16.70 -41.38 -4.06
C ALA A 509 16.44 -40.38 -2.92
N SER A 510 16.00 -39.18 -3.28
CA SER A 510 15.62 -38.15 -2.30
C SER A 510 14.25 -38.47 -1.70
N VAL A 511 13.29 -38.86 -2.54
CA VAL A 511 11.97 -39.37 -2.14
C VAL A 511 12.09 -40.87 -1.84
N LYS A 512 11.86 -41.27 -0.60
CA LYS A 512 12.21 -42.63 -0.14
C LYS A 512 11.19 -43.70 -0.49
N MET A 513 9.92 -43.37 -0.68
CA MET A 513 8.88 -44.34 -1.08
C MET A 513 8.87 -45.57 -0.14
N LEU A 514 8.77 -45.31 1.16
CA LEU A 514 8.86 -46.30 2.23
C LEU A 514 7.64 -47.23 2.24
N PRO A 515 7.83 -48.57 2.15
CA PRO A 515 6.76 -49.54 2.27
C PRO A 515 6.15 -49.53 3.69
N THR A 516 4.82 -49.46 3.78
CA THR A 516 4.12 -49.35 5.09
C THR A 516 3.59 -50.68 5.61
N PHE A 517 3.61 -51.73 4.78
CA PHE A 517 3.00 -53.04 5.03
C PHE A 517 1.47 -53.02 5.21
N VAL A 518 0.80 -51.89 4.95
CA VAL A 518 -0.66 -51.82 4.82
C VAL A 518 -1.04 -52.21 3.39
N ARG A 519 -1.64 -53.40 3.22
CA ARG A 519 -1.93 -53.97 1.89
C ARG A 519 -3.34 -53.70 1.37
N ASP A 520 -4.28 -53.44 2.27
CA ASP A 520 -5.69 -53.20 1.94
C ASP A 520 -6.23 -51.98 2.68
N THR A 521 -7.13 -51.25 2.03
CA THR A 521 -7.99 -50.25 2.66
C THR A 521 -9.12 -50.95 3.45
N PRO A 522 -9.81 -50.23 4.34
CA PRO A 522 -10.94 -50.80 5.05
C PRO A 522 -12.05 -51.26 4.08
N ASP A 523 -12.68 -52.40 4.38
CA ASP A 523 -13.74 -53.01 3.56
C ASP A 523 -15.12 -53.02 4.25
N GLY A 524 -15.19 -52.52 5.48
CA GLY A 524 -16.41 -52.44 6.29
C GLY A 524 -16.64 -53.67 7.18
N THR A 525 -15.77 -54.69 7.15
CA THR A 525 -15.84 -55.86 8.02
C THR A 525 -15.12 -55.65 9.36
N GLU A 526 -14.39 -54.54 9.51
CA GLU A 526 -13.64 -54.20 10.70
C GLU A 526 -14.57 -54.07 11.92
N HIS A 527 -14.17 -54.68 13.04
CA HIS A 527 -14.89 -54.57 14.31
C HIS A 527 -13.94 -54.82 15.47
N GLY A 528 -14.18 -54.13 16.59
CA GLY A 528 -13.37 -54.27 17.80
C GLY A 528 -13.18 -52.94 18.54
N ASP A 529 -12.52 -53.03 19.69
CA ASP A 529 -12.09 -51.88 20.50
C ASP A 529 -10.57 -51.78 20.38
N PHE A 530 -10.08 -50.62 19.93
CA PHE A 530 -8.68 -50.41 19.59
C PHE A 530 -8.14 -49.17 20.31
N LEU A 531 -6.91 -49.27 20.78
CA LEU A 531 -6.19 -48.12 21.30
C LEU A 531 -5.34 -47.53 20.16
N ALA A 532 -5.30 -46.21 20.02
CA ALA A 532 -4.45 -45.54 19.05
C ALA A 532 -3.64 -44.44 19.73
N LEU A 533 -2.37 -44.31 19.32
CA LEU A 533 -1.49 -43.23 19.74
C LEU A 533 -1.22 -42.33 18.54
N ASP A 534 -1.18 -41.02 18.73
CA ASP A 534 -0.88 -40.07 17.68
C ASP A 534 0.22 -39.10 18.12
N LEU A 535 1.42 -39.30 17.56
CA LEU A 535 2.62 -38.53 17.84
C LEU A 535 3.21 -37.97 16.54
N GLY A 536 3.02 -36.67 16.30
CA GLY A 536 3.59 -35.98 15.14
C GLY A 536 3.95 -34.51 15.35
N GLY A 537 3.72 -33.98 16.56
CA GLY A 537 4.00 -32.59 16.93
C GLY A 537 4.03 -32.42 18.45
N SER A 538 3.86 -31.19 18.95
CA SER A 538 3.91 -30.86 20.38
C SER A 538 2.70 -31.39 21.19
N SER A 539 1.63 -31.77 20.49
CA SER A 539 0.43 -32.36 21.06
C SER A 539 0.40 -33.85 20.74
N PHE A 540 0.46 -34.66 21.79
CA PHE A 540 0.34 -36.12 21.75
C PHE A 540 -1.09 -36.50 22.08
N ARG A 541 -1.67 -37.48 21.38
CA ARG A 541 -3.04 -37.93 21.65
C ARG A 541 -3.08 -39.42 21.91
N VAL A 542 -3.88 -39.81 22.89
CA VAL A 542 -4.25 -41.21 23.14
C VAL A 542 -5.73 -41.33 22.86
N LEU A 543 -6.11 -42.33 22.05
CA LEU A 543 -7.47 -42.52 21.57
C LEU A 543 -7.94 -43.95 21.87
N LEU A 544 -9.19 -44.09 22.29
CA LEU A 544 -9.95 -45.34 22.23
C LEU A 544 -10.92 -45.24 21.05
N VAL A 545 -10.81 -46.18 20.11
CA VAL A 545 -11.65 -46.25 18.92
C VAL A 545 -12.42 -47.56 18.94
N ARG A 546 -13.74 -47.47 18.97
CA ARG A 546 -14.65 -48.61 18.95
C ARG A 546 -15.30 -48.70 17.58
N VAL A 547 -14.89 -49.70 16.81
CA VAL A 547 -15.45 -50.00 15.50
C VAL A 547 -16.53 -51.07 15.68
N ARG A 548 -17.75 -50.81 15.22
CA ARG A 548 -18.88 -51.72 15.32
C ARG A 548 -19.32 -52.14 13.91
N SER A 549 -19.45 -53.45 13.68
CA SER A 549 -19.99 -53.98 12.42
C SER A 549 -21.51 -53.90 12.40
N GLY A 550 -22.09 -53.25 11.38
CA GLY A 550 -23.54 -53.09 11.23
C GLY A 550 -23.97 -52.29 9.98
N LYS A 551 -25.28 -52.23 9.68
CA LYS A 551 -25.85 -51.54 8.50
C LYS A 551 -25.59 -50.02 8.43
N ARG A 552 -25.04 -49.42 9.50
CA ARG A 552 -24.52 -48.06 9.53
C ARG A 552 -23.10 -48.14 10.10
N HIS A 553 -22.11 -47.70 9.33
CA HIS A 553 -20.73 -47.52 9.78
C HIS A 553 -20.75 -46.61 11.02
N ASN A 554 -20.44 -47.16 12.20
CA ASN A 554 -20.50 -46.42 13.46
C ASN A 554 -19.17 -46.61 14.19
N VAL A 555 -18.38 -45.54 14.22
CA VAL A 555 -17.10 -45.46 14.92
C VAL A 555 -17.30 -44.51 16.10
N ASP A 556 -17.23 -45.05 17.32
CA ASP A 556 -17.21 -44.26 18.55
C ASP A 556 -15.75 -44.01 18.94
N MET A 557 -15.38 -42.74 19.11
CA MET A 557 -14.00 -42.33 19.39
C MET A 557 -13.97 -41.43 20.61
N GLN A 558 -13.09 -41.78 21.55
CA GLN A 558 -12.80 -40.97 22.74
C GLN A 558 -11.30 -40.73 22.78
N HIS A 559 -10.87 -39.51 23.07
CA HIS A 559 -9.45 -39.18 23.10
C HIS A 559 -9.11 -38.19 24.20
N LYS A 560 -7.83 -38.13 24.55
CA LYS A 560 -7.26 -37.12 25.42
C LYS A 560 -5.96 -36.59 24.83
N ILE A 561 -5.78 -35.26 24.89
CA ILE A 561 -4.61 -34.56 24.39
C ILE A 561 -3.64 -34.33 25.55
N TYR A 562 -2.36 -34.59 25.31
CA TYR A 562 -1.26 -34.41 26.23
C TYR A 562 -0.21 -33.50 25.59
N SER A 563 0.34 -32.59 26.38
CA SER A 563 1.49 -31.79 25.96
C SER A 563 2.77 -32.57 26.22
N ILE A 564 3.71 -32.52 25.26
CA ILE A 564 5.08 -32.99 25.47
C ILE A 564 5.97 -31.77 25.73
N PRO A 565 6.60 -31.65 26.92
CA PRO A 565 7.52 -30.57 27.20
C PRO A 565 8.69 -30.54 26.20
N GLN A 566 9.15 -29.34 25.83
CA GLN A 566 10.25 -29.19 24.89
C GLN A 566 11.54 -29.87 25.37
N GLU A 567 11.79 -29.83 26.68
CA GLU A 567 12.89 -30.54 27.34
C GLU A 567 12.82 -32.05 27.10
N THR A 568 11.62 -32.64 27.10
CA THR A 568 11.40 -34.06 26.79
C THR A 568 11.53 -34.36 25.30
N MET A 569 11.07 -33.46 24.42
CA MET A 569 11.22 -33.60 22.97
C MET A 569 12.69 -33.61 22.51
N GLN A 570 13.57 -32.95 23.27
CA GLN A 570 14.99 -32.79 23.00
C GLN A 570 15.88 -33.56 23.98
N GLY A 571 15.30 -34.31 24.91
CA GLY A 571 15.99 -35.04 25.97
C GLY A 571 16.48 -36.42 25.52
N THR A 572 16.24 -37.44 26.34
CA THR A 572 16.55 -38.83 26.00
C THR A 572 15.31 -39.56 25.48
N GLY A 573 15.52 -40.57 24.63
CA GLY A 573 14.46 -41.48 24.21
C GLY A 573 13.80 -42.15 25.41
N GLU A 574 14.58 -42.47 26.43
CA GLU A 574 14.07 -43.04 27.66
C GLU A 574 13.01 -42.15 28.33
N GLU A 575 13.28 -40.85 28.47
CA GLU A 575 12.34 -39.87 29.03
C GLU A 575 11.11 -39.69 28.13
N LEU A 576 11.30 -39.57 26.82
CA LEU A 576 10.20 -39.40 25.86
C LEU A 576 9.21 -40.56 25.91
N PHE A 577 9.69 -41.80 25.81
CA PHE A 577 8.82 -42.97 25.84
C PHE A 577 8.24 -43.22 27.24
N SER A 578 8.93 -42.83 28.31
CA SER A 578 8.36 -42.87 29.67
C SER A 578 7.19 -41.89 29.81
N HIS A 579 7.30 -40.69 29.24
CA HIS A 579 6.20 -39.71 29.20
C HIS A 579 5.02 -40.19 28.35
N ILE A 580 5.28 -40.85 27.21
CA ILE A 580 4.21 -41.46 26.39
C ILE A 580 3.46 -42.52 27.20
N VAL A 581 4.17 -43.42 27.89
CA VAL A 581 3.56 -44.44 28.75
C VAL A 581 2.81 -43.80 29.93
N PHE A 582 3.33 -42.71 30.50
CA PHE A 582 2.61 -41.86 31.47
C PHE A 582 1.21 -41.50 30.97
N CYS A 583 1.15 -40.89 29.79
CA CYS A 583 -0.09 -40.45 29.16
C CYS A 583 -1.05 -41.61 28.83
N ILE A 584 -0.54 -42.78 28.44
CA ILE A 584 -1.37 -43.96 28.17
C ILE A 584 -2.04 -44.45 29.46
N SER A 585 -1.30 -44.57 30.57
CA SER A 585 -1.88 -45.03 31.84
C SER A 585 -2.94 -44.07 32.36
N ASP A 586 -2.65 -42.77 32.35
CA ASP A 586 -3.62 -41.73 32.74
C ASP A 586 -4.89 -41.77 31.87
N PHE A 587 -4.75 -42.06 30.57
CA PHE A 587 -5.89 -42.25 29.68
C PHE A 587 -6.71 -43.51 30.02
N LEU A 588 -6.05 -44.65 30.24
CA LEU A 588 -6.72 -45.91 30.58
C LEU A 588 -7.45 -45.83 31.93
N GLU A 589 -6.86 -45.17 32.92
CA GLU A 589 -7.53 -44.88 34.20
C GLU A 589 -8.75 -43.98 34.00
N HIS A 590 -8.61 -42.89 33.24
CA HIS A 590 -9.71 -41.98 32.92
C HIS A 590 -10.88 -42.68 32.23
N MET A 591 -10.58 -43.65 31.36
CA MET A 591 -11.56 -44.44 30.64
C MET A 591 -12.17 -45.59 31.46
N GLY A 592 -11.69 -45.83 32.69
CA GLY A 592 -12.14 -46.94 33.53
C GLY A 592 -11.71 -48.31 33.00
N MET A 593 -10.60 -48.38 32.26
CA MET A 593 -10.09 -49.59 31.60
C MET A 593 -8.70 -49.99 32.11
N ALA A 594 -8.37 -49.63 33.36
CA ALA A 594 -7.11 -50.02 33.98
C ALA A 594 -6.96 -51.56 33.98
N GLY A 595 -5.89 -52.06 33.36
CA GLY A 595 -5.60 -53.50 33.22
C GLY A 595 -6.16 -54.18 31.96
N ALA A 596 -6.86 -53.47 31.07
CA ALA A 596 -7.29 -54.03 29.79
C ALA A 596 -6.13 -54.13 28.79
N SER A 597 -5.95 -55.30 28.15
CA SER A 597 -5.01 -55.48 27.03
C SER A 597 -5.77 -55.27 25.72
N LEU A 598 -5.56 -54.10 25.10
CA LEU A 598 -6.19 -53.73 23.83
C LEU A 598 -5.16 -53.77 22.68
N PRO A 599 -5.59 -54.12 21.45
CA PRO A 599 -4.75 -53.95 20.27
C PRO A 599 -4.45 -52.47 20.04
N LEU A 600 -3.17 -52.15 19.83
CA LEU A 600 -2.65 -50.80 19.74
C LEU A 600 -2.06 -50.50 18.36
N GLY A 601 -2.56 -49.43 17.74
CA GLY A 601 -1.95 -48.77 16.59
C GLY A 601 -1.19 -47.52 17.01
N PHE A 602 0.06 -47.37 16.57
CA PHE A 602 0.88 -46.22 16.89
C PHE A 602 1.11 -45.37 15.64
N THR A 603 0.40 -44.24 15.53
CA THR A 603 0.75 -43.20 14.57
C THR A 603 1.98 -42.44 15.04
N PHE A 604 3.08 -42.65 14.31
CA PHE A 604 4.38 -42.05 14.55
C PHE A 604 4.80 -41.31 13.28
N SER A 605 4.58 -39.99 13.27
CA SER A 605 4.69 -39.15 12.07
C SER A 605 6.12 -38.73 11.74
N PHE A 606 7.04 -39.69 11.71
CA PHE A 606 8.45 -39.50 11.36
C PHE A 606 8.88 -40.55 10.34
N PRO A 607 9.97 -40.30 9.58
CA PRO A 607 10.50 -41.27 8.63
C PRO A 607 10.92 -42.56 9.35
N CYS A 608 10.22 -43.66 9.07
CA CYS A 608 10.51 -44.97 9.64
C CYS A 608 10.75 -45.99 8.54
N HIS A 609 11.85 -46.73 8.66
CA HIS A 609 12.03 -47.95 7.88
C HIS A 609 11.24 -49.08 8.55
N GLN A 610 10.27 -49.63 7.82
CA GLN A 610 9.49 -50.77 8.26
C GLN A 610 9.94 -52.01 7.50
N SER A 611 10.03 -53.13 8.22
CA SER A 611 10.21 -54.48 7.66
C SER A 611 8.96 -55.35 7.87
N ARG A 612 8.07 -54.91 8.76
CA ARG A 612 6.79 -55.51 9.14
C ARG A 612 5.91 -54.43 9.78
N LEU A 613 4.60 -54.68 9.85
CA LEU A 613 3.64 -53.68 10.31
C LEU A 613 3.87 -53.22 11.76
N ASP A 614 4.34 -54.09 12.66
CA ASP A 614 4.64 -53.83 14.07
C ASP A 614 6.13 -53.57 14.36
N GLN A 615 6.90 -53.12 13.35
CA GLN A 615 8.29 -52.69 13.52
C GLN A 615 8.55 -51.41 12.73
N GLY A 616 9.20 -50.42 13.37
CA GLY A 616 9.52 -49.15 12.73
C GLY A 616 10.83 -48.59 13.26
N ILE A 617 11.88 -48.70 12.45
CA ILE A 617 13.19 -48.14 12.76
C ILE A 617 13.15 -46.66 12.40
N LEU A 618 13.27 -45.76 13.40
CA LEU A 618 13.35 -44.33 13.14
C LEU A 618 14.62 -44.01 12.34
N LEU A 619 14.47 -43.39 11.17
CA LEU A 619 15.61 -43.02 10.33
C LEU A 619 16.26 -41.74 10.80
N ASN A 620 15.46 -40.69 10.97
CA ASN A 620 15.91 -39.37 11.39
C ASN A 620 14.74 -38.59 11.99
N TRP A 621 15.03 -37.76 12.98
CA TRP A 621 14.04 -36.84 13.52
C TRP A 621 13.72 -35.71 12.53
N THR A 622 12.47 -35.23 12.61
CA THR A 622 11.97 -34.05 11.90
C THR A 622 11.11 -33.21 12.86
N LYS A 623 10.55 -32.08 12.38
CA LYS A 623 9.51 -31.30 13.11
C LYS A 623 9.92 -30.84 14.53
N GLY A 624 11.21 -30.66 14.79
CA GLY A 624 11.75 -30.14 16.06
C GLY A 624 12.05 -31.16 17.16
N PHE A 625 11.80 -32.45 16.95
CA PHE A 625 12.23 -33.52 17.86
C PHE A 625 13.73 -33.79 17.74
N LYS A 626 14.40 -34.11 18.85
CA LYS A 626 15.84 -34.48 18.90
C LYS A 626 16.18 -35.47 20.02
N ALA A 627 15.21 -36.26 20.48
CA ALA A 627 15.43 -37.18 21.59
C ALA A 627 16.55 -38.19 21.25
N SER A 628 17.58 -38.21 22.09
CA SER A 628 18.79 -39.02 21.88
C SER A 628 18.54 -40.51 22.12
N GLY A 629 19.22 -41.38 21.37
CA GLY A 629 19.04 -42.83 21.49
C GLY A 629 17.78 -43.39 20.80
N CYS A 630 17.07 -42.59 19.99
CA CYS A 630 15.91 -43.06 19.21
C CYS A 630 16.26 -43.38 17.75
N GLU A 631 17.11 -42.58 17.09
CA GLU A 631 17.47 -42.80 15.68
C GLU A 631 18.22 -44.13 15.51
N GLY A 632 17.84 -44.90 14.50
CA GLY A 632 18.33 -46.26 14.26
C GLY A 632 17.72 -47.33 15.19
N GLN A 633 16.84 -46.96 16.12
CA GLN A 633 16.15 -47.90 17.01
C GLN A 633 14.71 -48.17 16.54
N ASP A 634 14.20 -49.34 16.88
CA ASP A 634 12.79 -49.68 16.67
C ASP A 634 11.91 -49.01 17.75
N VAL A 635 11.05 -48.09 17.32
CA VAL A 635 10.20 -47.30 18.22
C VAL A 635 9.18 -48.15 18.97
N ILE A 636 8.79 -49.30 18.42
CA ILE A 636 7.92 -50.25 19.11
C ILE A 636 8.68 -50.94 20.24
N THR A 637 9.94 -51.28 20.03
CA THR A 637 10.80 -51.83 21.09
C THR A 637 11.02 -50.81 22.21
N LEU A 638 11.33 -49.55 21.89
CA LEU A 638 11.47 -48.49 22.88
C LEU A 638 10.20 -48.27 23.72
N LEU A 639 9.03 -48.31 23.07
CA LEU A 639 7.75 -48.17 23.75
C LEU A 639 7.42 -49.40 24.61
N LYS A 640 7.70 -50.62 24.13
CA LYS A 640 7.59 -51.86 24.92
C LYS A 640 8.47 -51.81 26.16
N ASP A 641 9.72 -51.38 26.04
CA ASP A 641 10.65 -51.26 27.17
C ASP A 641 10.15 -50.26 28.21
N ALA A 642 9.55 -49.14 27.76
CA ALA A 642 8.93 -48.17 28.66
C ALA A 642 7.71 -48.74 29.40
N VAL A 643 6.86 -49.53 28.73
CA VAL A 643 5.72 -50.22 29.37
C VAL A 643 6.20 -51.24 30.41
N HIS A 644 7.21 -52.05 30.07
CA HIS A 644 7.80 -53.05 30.98
C HIS A 644 8.43 -52.42 32.23
N ARG A 645 9.05 -51.24 32.10
CA ARG A 645 9.62 -50.50 33.24
C ARG A 645 8.54 -50.06 34.23
N ARG A 646 7.32 -49.79 33.76
CA ARG A 646 6.24 -49.27 34.59
C ARG A 646 5.38 -50.35 35.28
N ARG A 647 5.25 -51.54 34.69
CA ARG A 647 4.53 -52.71 35.26
C ARG A 647 3.07 -52.47 35.68
N GLU A 648 2.40 -51.47 35.10
CA GLU A 648 1.00 -51.11 35.44
C GLU A 648 -0.03 -51.76 34.50
N PHE A 649 0.31 -51.99 33.23
CA PHE A 649 -0.59 -52.53 32.21
C PHE A 649 0.20 -53.23 31.09
N ASP A 650 -0.50 -53.98 30.23
CA ASP A 650 0.06 -54.65 29.05
C ASP A 650 -0.63 -54.17 27.77
N LEU A 651 0.11 -54.09 26.67
CA LEU A 651 -0.37 -53.58 25.38
C LEU A 651 -0.04 -54.55 24.25
N SER A 652 -1.04 -54.87 23.43
CA SER A 652 -0.84 -55.67 22.22
C SER A 652 -0.50 -54.77 21.03
N PHE A 653 0.78 -54.53 20.79
CA PHE A 653 1.24 -53.73 19.65
C PHE A 653 0.96 -54.45 18.32
N VAL A 654 0.20 -53.80 17.44
CA VAL A 654 -0.20 -54.37 16.15
C VAL A 654 0.40 -53.63 14.97
N ALA A 655 0.51 -52.30 15.05
CA ALA A 655 0.96 -51.49 13.93
C ALA A 655 1.69 -50.22 14.37
N VAL A 656 2.72 -49.84 13.62
CA VAL A 656 3.27 -48.48 13.56
C VAL A 656 2.95 -47.89 12.20
N VAL A 657 2.42 -46.67 12.17
CA VAL A 657 1.86 -46.04 10.96
C VAL A 657 2.25 -44.57 10.86
N ASN A 658 2.37 -44.07 9.64
CA ASN A 658 2.57 -42.64 9.38
C ASN A 658 1.21 -41.90 9.38
N ASP A 659 1.20 -40.61 9.71
CA ASP A 659 -0.02 -39.80 9.73
C ASP A 659 -0.71 -39.69 8.37
N THR A 660 0.06 -39.63 7.28
CA THR A 660 -0.48 -39.68 5.91
C THR A 660 -1.30 -40.94 5.68
N VAL A 661 -0.77 -42.11 6.07
CA VAL A 661 -1.41 -43.42 5.92
C VAL A 661 -2.65 -43.51 6.79
N GLY A 662 -2.57 -43.05 8.04
CA GLY A 662 -3.74 -42.98 8.92
C GLY A 662 -4.85 -42.11 8.31
N THR A 663 -4.49 -40.94 7.77
CA THR A 663 -5.44 -40.01 7.13
C THR A 663 -6.10 -40.64 5.92
N MET A 664 -5.33 -41.31 5.05
CA MET A 664 -5.86 -42.08 3.91
C MET A 664 -6.84 -43.16 4.38
N MET A 665 -6.48 -43.92 5.42
CA MET A 665 -7.28 -45.03 5.94
C MET A 665 -8.57 -44.56 6.62
N THR A 666 -8.55 -43.39 7.27
CA THR A 666 -9.76 -42.78 7.82
C THR A 666 -10.73 -42.38 6.73
N CYS A 667 -10.25 -41.72 5.68
CA CYS A 667 -11.11 -41.30 4.58
C CYS A 667 -11.58 -42.50 3.74
N SER A 668 -10.76 -43.54 3.58
CA SER A 668 -11.14 -44.74 2.84
C SER A 668 -12.19 -45.62 3.51
N TYR A 669 -12.35 -45.48 4.83
CA TYR A 669 -13.48 -46.08 5.55
C TYR A 669 -14.84 -45.46 5.17
N GLU A 670 -14.86 -44.21 4.72
CA GLU A 670 -16.07 -43.49 4.31
C GLU A 670 -16.24 -43.47 2.79
N ASP A 671 -15.14 -43.36 2.05
CA ASP A 671 -15.10 -43.39 0.59
C ASP A 671 -14.11 -44.45 0.08
N PRO A 672 -14.59 -45.59 -0.45
CA PRO A 672 -13.74 -46.65 -1.00
C PRO A 672 -12.82 -46.21 -2.14
N GLN A 673 -13.04 -45.05 -2.77
CA GLN A 673 -12.15 -44.48 -3.79
C GLN A 673 -10.94 -43.74 -3.19
N CYS A 674 -10.84 -43.61 -1.87
CA CYS A 674 -9.73 -42.94 -1.22
C CYS A 674 -8.49 -43.83 -1.17
N GLU A 675 -7.51 -43.51 -2.02
CA GLU A 675 -6.26 -44.27 -2.14
C GLU A 675 -5.02 -43.39 -2.04
N VAL A 676 -5.21 -42.12 -1.65
CA VAL A 676 -4.13 -41.15 -1.42
C VAL A 676 -4.38 -40.44 -0.10
N GLY A 677 -3.33 -40.31 0.71
CA GLY A 677 -3.30 -39.48 1.92
C GLY A 677 -2.39 -38.29 1.74
N LEU A 678 -2.82 -37.11 2.20
CA LEU A 678 -2.06 -35.86 2.11
C LEU A 678 -2.08 -35.14 3.46
N ILE A 679 -0.91 -34.71 3.91
CA ILE A 679 -0.75 -33.85 5.07
C ILE A 679 -0.17 -32.52 4.63
N VAL A 680 -0.83 -31.41 4.97
CA VAL A 680 -0.30 -30.04 4.78
C VAL A 680 -0.58 -29.20 6.03
N GLY A 681 0.34 -29.27 6.99
CA GLY A 681 0.27 -28.61 8.29
C GLY A 681 1.61 -28.03 8.69
N THR A 682 2.14 -28.42 9.86
CA THR A 682 3.51 -28.08 10.28
C THR A 682 4.55 -28.62 9.29
N GLY A 683 4.35 -29.84 8.82
CA GLY A 683 5.09 -30.45 7.70
C GLY A 683 4.19 -30.69 6.49
N THR A 684 4.75 -31.28 5.43
CA THR A 684 3.98 -31.80 4.31
C THR A 684 4.47 -33.18 3.89
N ASN A 685 3.54 -34.10 3.71
CA ASN A 685 3.83 -35.46 3.24
C ASN A 685 2.63 -36.06 2.48
N ALA A 686 2.87 -37.09 1.68
CA ALA A 686 1.82 -37.86 1.02
C ALA A 686 2.11 -39.37 1.04
N CYS A 687 1.04 -40.15 0.95
CA CYS A 687 1.08 -41.59 0.75
C CYS A 687 0.05 -42.01 -0.30
N PHE A 688 0.22 -43.18 -0.91
CA PHE A 688 -0.77 -43.74 -1.83
C PHE A 688 -0.66 -45.25 -1.96
N MET A 689 -1.71 -45.88 -2.49
CA MET A 689 -1.70 -47.32 -2.81
C MET A 689 -0.93 -47.57 -4.11
N GLU A 690 0.21 -48.26 -4.00
CA GLU A 690 1.05 -48.68 -5.12
C GLU A 690 0.88 -50.18 -5.41
N GLU A 691 1.07 -50.58 -6.66
CA GLU A 691 1.02 -51.98 -7.10
C GLU A 691 2.28 -52.71 -6.63
N MET A 692 2.14 -53.90 -6.02
CA MET A 692 3.27 -54.64 -5.43
C MET A 692 4.39 -54.91 -6.45
N GLN A 693 4.04 -55.16 -7.71
CA GLN A 693 5.01 -55.36 -8.80
C GLN A 693 5.97 -54.18 -9.02
N ASN A 694 5.60 -52.97 -8.58
CA ASN A 694 6.41 -51.76 -8.71
C ASN A 694 7.31 -51.54 -7.48
N ILE A 695 7.09 -52.26 -6.37
CA ILE A 695 7.81 -52.07 -5.11
C ILE A 695 8.94 -53.09 -5.02
N GLU A 696 10.09 -52.81 -5.64
CA GLU A 696 11.23 -53.74 -5.68
C GLU A 696 11.89 -53.98 -4.31
N LEU A 697 11.50 -53.21 -3.29
CA LEU A 697 12.01 -53.27 -1.92
C LEU A 697 11.38 -54.39 -1.08
N VAL A 698 10.22 -54.91 -1.48
CA VAL A 698 9.48 -55.94 -0.77
C VAL A 698 9.31 -57.16 -1.66
N GLU A 699 9.50 -58.35 -1.12
CA GLU A 699 9.27 -59.58 -1.89
C GLU A 699 7.77 -59.81 -2.16
N GLY A 700 7.45 -60.18 -3.40
CA GLY A 700 6.10 -60.51 -3.87
C GLY A 700 5.55 -59.49 -4.86
N ASN A 701 4.81 -59.97 -5.87
CA ASN A 701 4.29 -59.14 -6.97
C ASN A 701 2.76 -59.02 -6.96
N GLU A 702 2.07 -59.71 -6.05
CA GLU A 702 0.61 -59.78 -6.02
C GLU A 702 0.01 -58.78 -5.03
N GLY A 703 -1.05 -58.09 -5.46
CA GLY A 703 -1.79 -57.13 -4.65
C GLY A 703 -1.16 -55.74 -4.64
N ARG A 704 -1.49 -54.97 -3.61
CA ARG A 704 -1.09 -53.57 -3.46
C ARG A 704 -0.49 -53.33 -2.08
N MET A 705 0.22 -52.23 -1.93
CA MET A 705 0.69 -51.76 -0.63
C MET A 705 0.69 -50.23 -0.60
N CYS A 706 0.27 -49.66 0.53
CA CYS A 706 0.43 -48.24 0.76
C CYS A 706 1.92 -47.89 0.91
N VAL A 707 2.35 -46.87 0.18
CA VAL A 707 3.71 -46.34 0.21
C VAL A 707 3.68 -44.95 0.84
N ASN A 708 4.49 -44.75 1.88
CA ASN A 708 4.76 -43.44 2.45
C ASN A 708 5.89 -42.77 1.65
N MET A 709 5.60 -41.67 0.98
CA MET A 709 6.57 -41.08 0.05
C MET A 709 7.77 -40.46 0.77
N GLU A 710 7.54 -39.86 1.95
CA GLU A 710 8.47 -38.91 2.57
C GLU A 710 8.88 -37.81 1.57
N TRP A 711 7.89 -37.25 0.86
CA TRP A 711 8.12 -36.36 -0.28
C TRP A 711 8.75 -35.02 0.12
N GLY A 712 8.84 -34.72 1.41
CA GLY A 712 9.37 -33.46 1.91
C GLY A 712 10.84 -33.28 1.55
N ALA A 713 11.56 -34.40 1.42
CA ALA A 713 12.96 -34.49 1.00
C ALA A 713 13.16 -34.32 -0.51
N PHE A 714 12.10 -34.20 -1.32
CA PHE A 714 12.23 -33.90 -2.74
C PHE A 714 13.08 -32.63 -2.94
N GLY A 715 14.07 -32.70 -3.83
CA GLY A 715 15.02 -31.59 -4.03
C GLY A 715 16.26 -31.61 -3.15
N ASP A 716 16.36 -32.49 -2.13
CA ASP A 716 17.56 -32.59 -1.26
C ASP A 716 18.83 -32.99 -2.04
N ASN A 717 18.68 -33.60 -3.20
CA ASN A 717 19.76 -33.95 -4.14
C ASN A 717 20.04 -32.86 -5.20
N GLY A 718 19.41 -31.69 -5.08
CA GLY A 718 19.59 -30.53 -5.97
C GLY A 718 18.65 -30.48 -7.18
N VAL A 719 17.76 -31.46 -7.37
CA VAL A 719 16.83 -31.49 -8.53
C VAL A 719 15.78 -30.37 -8.53
N LEU A 720 15.72 -29.53 -7.50
CA LEU A 720 14.83 -28.37 -7.42
C LEU A 720 15.58 -27.04 -7.27
N ASP A 721 16.91 -27.02 -7.41
CA ASP A 721 17.71 -25.81 -7.16
C ASP A 721 17.38 -24.64 -8.10
N ASP A 722 16.84 -24.92 -9.29
CA ASP A 722 16.34 -23.94 -10.25
C ASP A 722 14.97 -23.32 -9.88
N PHE A 723 14.24 -23.93 -8.94
CA PHE A 723 12.98 -23.40 -8.39
C PHE A 723 13.16 -22.77 -7.00
N CYS A 724 14.29 -23.02 -6.35
CA CYS A 724 14.64 -22.39 -5.08
C CYS A 724 15.07 -20.94 -5.29
N THR A 725 14.54 -20.04 -4.48
CA THR A 725 14.96 -18.65 -4.43
C THR A 725 16.04 -18.43 -3.37
N GLU A 726 16.68 -17.26 -3.37
CA GLU A 726 17.58 -16.84 -2.29
C GLU A 726 16.89 -16.93 -0.92
N PHE A 727 15.60 -16.60 -0.84
CA PHE A 727 14.82 -16.69 0.40
C PHE A 727 14.69 -18.13 0.89
N ASP A 728 14.49 -19.09 -0.01
CA ASP A 728 14.41 -20.50 0.33
C ASP A 728 15.74 -21.03 0.85
N HIS A 729 16.86 -20.61 0.25
CA HIS A 729 18.20 -20.95 0.74
C HIS A 729 18.49 -20.34 2.12
N ILE A 730 18.06 -19.11 2.40
CA ILE A 730 18.18 -18.49 3.73
C ILE A 730 17.39 -19.30 4.76
N VAL A 731 16.16 -19.69 4.44
CA VAL A 731 15.31 -20.52 5.32
C VAL A 731 15.94 -21.89 5.53
N ASP A 732 16.47 -22.54 4.49
CA ASP A 732 17.14 -23.84 4.59
C ASP A 732 18.38 -23.76 5.50
N ASN A 733 19.27 -22.82 5.23
CA ASN A 733 20.53 -22.65 5.97
C ASN A 733 20.34 -22.30 7.44
N SER A 734 19.24 -21.60 7.78
CA SER A 734 18.93 -21.21 9.16
C SER A 734 18.03 -22.21 9.90
N SER A 735 17.58 -23.27 9.21
CA SER A 735 16.73 -24.31 9.80
C SER A 735 17.50 -25.26 10.71
N SER A 736 16.76 -26.09 11.46
CA SER A 736 17.35 -27.15 12.30
C SER A 736 17.99 -28.30 11.51
N ASN A 737 17.71 -28.39 10.20
CA ASN A 737 18.12 -29.46 9.30
C ASN A 737 18.53 -28.89 7.91
N PRO A 738 19.64 -28.14 7.81
CA PRO A 738 20.09 -27.56 6.54
C PRO A 738 20.36 -28.61 5.46
N GLY A 739 19.97 -28.30 4.21
CA GLY A 739 20.13 -29.20 3.07
C GLY A 739 19.16 -30.39 3.06
N LYS A 740 18.19 -30.41 3.97
CA LYS A 740 17.16 -31.46 4.09
C LYS A 740 15.77 -30.89 4.02
N GLN A 741 14.81 -31.70 3.60
CA GLN A 741 13.39 -31.33 3.53
C GLN A 741 13.14 -30.08 2.65
N ARG A 742 13.87 -29.93 1.55
CA ARG A 742 13.83 -28.71 0.72
C ARG A 742 12.44 -28.44 0.14
N TYR A 743 11.75 -29.45 -0.36
CA TYR A 743 10.39 -29.29 -0.87
C TYR A 743 9.37 -28.97 0.23
N GLU A 744 9.50 -29.60 1.40
CA GLU A 744 8.65 -29.28 2.56
C GLU A 744 8.82 -27.82 3.01
N LYS A 745 10.04 -27.30 3.00
CA LYS A 745 10.36 -25.91 3.34
C LYS A 745 9.70 -24.87 2.45
N MET A 746 9.37 -25.23 1.21
CA MET A 746 8.66 -24.35 0.28
C MET A 746 7.13 -24.42 0.42
N ILE A 747 6.59 -25.33 1.24
CA ILE A 747 5.16 -25.64 1.28
C ILE A 747 4.55 -25.51 2.68
N SER A 748 5.22 -26.02 3.73
CA SER A 748 4.56 -26.26 5.01
C SER A 748 4.46 -25.02 5.89
N GLY A 749 3.48 -25.03 6.80
CA GLY A 749 3.17 -23.91 7.69
C GLY A 749 4.30 -23.52 8.64
N MET A 750 5.26 -24.42 8.91
CA MET A 750 6.45 -24.12 9.70
C MET A 750 7.40 -23.15 9.00
N TYR A 751 7.44 -23.15 7.67
CA TYR A 751 8.47 -22.45 6.88
C TYR A 751 7.92 -21.27 6.05
N LEU A 752 6.65 -21.29 5.63
CA LEU A 752 6.08 -20.20 4.82
C LEU A 752 6.22 -18.82 5.48
N GLY A 753 6.02 -18.76 6.80
CA GLY A 753 6.21 -17.53 7.56
C GLY A 753 7.63 -17.00 7.52
N GLU A 754 8.63 -17.88 7.47
CA GLU A 754 10.04 -17.48 7.37
C GLU A 754 10.41 -17.03 5.97
N VAL A 755 9.84 -17.62 4.92
CA VAL A 755 10.00 -17.10 3.55
C VAL A 755 9.43 -15.68 3.47
N VAL A 756 8.20 -15.47 3.95
CA VAL A 756 7.58 -14.14 4.04
C VAL A 756 8.49 -13.19 4.83
N ARG A 757 8.93 -13.57 6.03
CA ARG A 757 9.78 -12.73 6.88
C ARG A 757 11.05 -12.28 6.16
N ASN A 758 11.73 -13.16 5.44
CA ASN A 758 12.96 -12.83 4.72
C ASN A 758 12.71 -11.92 3.51
N VAL A 759 11.58 -12.08 2.80
CA VAL A 759 11.17 -11.13 1.74
C VAL A 759 10.91 -9.74 2.33
N LEU A 760 10.22 -9.66 3.48
CA LEU A 760 9.97 -8.38 4.15
C LEU A 760 11.27 -7.72 4.64
N ILE A 761 12.27 -8.52 5.06
CA ILE A 761 13.60 -8.01 5.42
C ILE A 761 14.30 -7.42 4.20
N ASP A 762 14.31 -8.11 3.06
CA ASP A 762 14.92 -7.60 1.83
C ASP A 762 14.23 -6.31 1.34
N PHE A 763 12.89 -6.29 1.35
CA PHE A 763 12.12 -5.09 1.02
C PHE A 763 12.46 -3.93 1.96
N THR A 764 12.58 -4.20 3.25
CA THR A 764 12.97 -3.17 4.23
C THR A 764 14.40 -2.71 4.00
N ALA A 765 15.36 -3.61 3.76
CA ALA A 765 16.75 -3.25 3.49
C ALA A 765 16.90 -2.39 2.23
N LYS A 766 16.06 -2.62 1.20
CA LYS A 766 15.99 -1.83 -0.03
C LYS A 766 15.15 -0.54 0.08
N GLY A 767 14.59 -0.23 1.26
CA GLY A 767 13.76 0.95 1.47
C GLY A 767 12.37 0.88 0.81
N LEU A 768 11.92 -0.31 0.42
CA LEU A 768 10.63 -0.56 -0.24
C LEU A 768 9.48 -0.74 0.76
N LEU A 769 9.81 -1.01 2.03
CA LEU A 769 8.86 -1.29 3.11
C LEU A 769 9.35 -0.68 4.44
N PHE A 770 8.42 -0.31 5.31
CA PHE A 770 8.67 0.20 6.67
C PHE A 770 9.65 1.38 6.73
N LYS A 771 9.67 2.22 5.69
CA LYS A 771 10.60 3.37 5.54
C LYS A 771 12.07 2.99 5.68
N GLY A 772 12.43 1.77 5.29
CA GLY A 772 13.80 1.27 5.40
C GLY A 772 14.24 0.89 6.82
N LYS A 773 13.34 0.92 7.81
CA LYS A 773 13.70 0.70 9.22
C LYS A 773 13.41 -0.73 9.63
N LEU A 774 14.48 -1.52 9.72
CA LEU A 774 14.42 -2.89 10.19
C LEU A 774 14.16 -2.93 11.71
N SER A 775 13.00 -3.46 12.13
CA SER A 775 12.68 -3.63 13.55
C SER A 775 13.28 -4.90 14.14
N GLU A 776 13.58 -4.92 15.44
CA GLU A 776 14.05 -6.14 16.14
C GLU A 776 13.02 -7.27 16.08
N ARG A 777 11.73 -6.92 16.05
CA ARG A 777 10.64 -7.89 15.88
C ARG A 777 10.72 -8.58 14.52
N LEU A 778 10.98 -7.85 13.42
CA LEU A 778 11.11 -8.47 12.10
C LEU A 778 12.32 -9.41 11.98
N LYS A 779 13.36 -9.20 12.81
CA LYS A 779 14.51 -10.11 12.90
C LYS A 779 14.22 -11.40 13.68
N THR A 780 13.12 -11.45 14.44
CA THR A 780 12.77 -12.62 15.27
C THR A 780 12.23 -13.74 14.38
N GLN A 781 12.94 -14.87 14.34
CA GLN A 781 12.49 -16.08 13.62
C GLN A 781 11.18 -16.60 14.19
N GLY A 782 10.29 -17.10 13.33
CA GLY A 782 9.00 -17.68 13.70
C GLY A 782 7.92 -16.65 14.06
N ILE A 783 8.16 -15.34 13.87
CA ILE A 783 7.17 -14.30 14.20
C ILE A 783 5.90 -14.38 13.34
N PHE A 784 6.02 -14.90 12.12
CA PHE A 784 4.90 -15.11 11.20
C PHE A 784 4.40 -16.56 11.27
N GLU A 785 3.70 -16.92 12.34
CA GLU A 785 3.02 -18.21 12.43
C GLU A 785 1.93 -18.36 11.33
N THR A 786 1.63 -19.60 10.93
CA THR A 786 0.61 -19.93 9.90
C THR A 786 -0.75 -19.26 10.15
N LYS A 787 -1.13 -19.10 11.43
CA LYS A 787 -2.36 -18.43 11.83
C LYS A 787 -2.40 -16.97 11.35
N PHE A 788 -1.27 -16.27 11.39
CA PHE A 788 -1.19 -14.87 10.98
C PHE A 788 -1.23 -14.74 9.46
N LEU A 789 -0.58 -15.65 8.71
CA LEU A 789 -0.70 -15.68 7.24
C LEU A 789 -2.16 -15.88 6.84
N SER A 790 -2.83 -16.87 7.44
CA SER A 790 -4.24 -17.17 7.18
C SER A 790 -5.16 -16.00 7.50
N GLN A 791 -4.87 -15.26 8.58
CA GLN A 791 -5.61 -14.04 8.93
C GLN A 791 -5.35 -12.93 7.92
N ILE A 792 -4.09 -12.59 7.62
CA ILE A 792 -3.70 -11.50 6.72
C ILE A 792 -4.35 -11.66 5.32
N GLU A 793 -4.45 -12.90 4.83
CA GLU A 793 -5.04 -13.20 3.52
C GLU A 793 -6.56 -13.34 3.51
N SER A 794 -7.24 -13.20 4.65
CA SER A 794 -8.70 -13.33 4.71
C SER A 794 -9.41 -12.24 3.91
N ASP A 795 -10.29 -12.66 3.00
CA ASP A 795 -11.09 -11.74 2.16
C ASP A 795 -12.07 -10.88 2.97
N ARG A 796 -12.41 -11.33 4.19
CA ARG A 796 -13.36 -10.64 5.07
C ARG A 796 -12.72 -9.57 5.94
N LEU A 797 -11.38 -9.44 5.92
CA LEU A 797 -10.69 -8.44 6.74
C LEU A 797 -10.52 -7.13 5.99
N ALA A 798 -10.91 -6.04 6.65
CA ALA A 798 -10.56 -4.70 6.21
C ALA A 798 -9.05 -4.45 6.44
N MET A 799 -8.42 -3.60 5.62
CA MET A 799 -6.99 -3.28 5.71
C MET A 799 -6.57 -2.75 7.09
N ARG A 800 -7.48 -2.10 7.83
CA ARG A 800 -7.24 -1.69 9.23
C ARG A 800 -6.97 -2.86 10.17
N GLN A 801 -7.60 -4.01 9.93
CA GLN A 801 -7.40 -5.20 10.76
C GLN A 801 -6.07 -5.88 10.42
N VAL A 802 -5.69 -5.93 9.14
CA VAL A 802 -4.33 -6.37 8.72
C VAL A 802 -3.27 -5.52 9.42
N ARG A 803 -3.44 -4.19 9.41
CA ARG A 803 -2.55 -3.28 10.14
C ARG A 803 -2.51 -3.56 11.64
N SER A 804 -3.66 -3.84 12.27
CA SER A 804 -3.71 -4.21 13.69
C SER A 804 -2.94 -5.49 13.99
N ILE A 805 -2.97 -6.48 13.09
CA ILE A 805 -2.17 -7.71 13.22
C ILE A 805 -0.69 -7.38 13.14
N LEU A 806 -0.26 -6.57 12.15
CA LEU A 806 1.14 -6.16 12.03
C LEU A 806 1.62 -5.36 13.24
N GLN A 807 0.79 -4.47 13.77
CA GLN A 807 1.08 -3.73 15.01
C GLN A 807 1.18 -4.66 16.23
N HIS A 808 0.33 -5.68 16.32
CA HIS A 808 0.39 -6.70 17.37
C HIS A 808 1.68 -7.55 17.29
N LEU A 809 2.16 -7.83 16.07
CA LEU A 809 3.48 -8.43 15.83
C LEU A 809 4.64 -7.47 16.13
N GLY A 810 4.36 -6.23 16.56
CA GLY A 810 5.36 -5.23 16.91
C GLY A 810 5.95 -4.49 15.72
N LEU A 811 5.32 -4.57 14.54
CA LEU A 811 5.64 -3.80 13.33
C LEU A 811 4.86 -2.48 13.35
N THR A 812 5.07 -1.67 14.40
CA THR A 812 4.27 -0.47 14.70
C THR A 812 4.43 0.67 13.71
N ILE A 813 5.50 0.65 12.92
CA ILE A 813 5.80 1.63 11.86
C ILE A 813 4.93 1.37 10.61
N SER A 814 4.19 0.26 10.55
CA SER A 814 3.35 -0.11 9.41
C SER A 814 2.32 0.95 9.06
N THR A 815 2.37 1.36 7.80
CA THR A 815 1.36 2.15 7.09
C THR A 815 0.31 1.23 6.45
N CYS A 816 -0.74 1.81 5.85
CA CYS A 816 -1.68 1.01 5.06
C CYS A 816 -0.99 0.43 3.82
N ASP A 817 -0.17 1.22 3.11
CA ASP A 817 0.63 0.76 1.98
C ASP A 817 1.56 -0.41 2.37
N ASP A 818 2.19 -0.35 3.54
CA ASP A 818 2.99 -1.48 4.06
C ASP A 818 2.11 -2.72 4.29
N SER A 819 0.86 -2.53 4.73
CA SER A 819 -0.08 -3.62 4.99
C SER A 819 -0.54 -4.28 3.69
N VAL A 820 -0.76 -3.50 2.62
CA VAL A 820 -1.05 -4.01 1.27
C VAL A 820 0.12 -4.85 0.78
N LEU A 821 1.34 -4.32 0.90
CA LEU A 821 2.54 -5.00 0.42
C LEU A 821 2.82 -6.29 1.19
N VAL A 822 2.65 -6.30 2.52
CA VAL A 822 2.79 -7.52 3.33
C VAL A 822 1.75 -8.57 2.92
N LYS A 823 0.49 -8.15 2.69
CA LYS A 823 -0.56 -9.06 2.21
C LYS A 823 -0.23 -9.65 0.83
N GLU A 824 0.31 -8.84 -0.08
CA GLU A 824 0.75 -9.30 -1.40
C GLU A 824 1.89 -10.33 -1.29
N VAL A 825 2.89 -10.07 -0.45
CA VAL A 825 3.99 -11.02 -0.19
C VAL A 825 3.46 -12.35 0.36
N CYS A 826 2.56 -12.32 1.36
CA CYS A 826 1.93 -13.53 1.89
C CYS A 826 1.24 -14.32 0.77
N SER A 827 0.43 -13.64 -0.04
CA SER A 827 -0.33 -14.27 -1.11
C SER A 827 0.55 -14.92 -2.18
N VAL A 828 1.64 -14.26 -2.58
CA VAL A 828 2.60 -14.83 -3.55
C VAL A 828 3.26 -16.09 -2.98
N VAL A 829 3.68 -16.07 -1.72
CA VAL A 829 4.33 -17.22 -1.06
C VAL A 829 3.36 -18.39 -0.88
N ALA A 830 2.14 -18.12 -0.37
CA ALA A 830 1.12 -19.14 -0.15
C ALA A 830 0.62 -19.75 -1.46
N ARG A 831 0.47 -18.94 -2.52
CA ARG A 831 0.11 -19.41 -3.86
C ARG A 831 1.17 -20.34 -4.42
N ARG A 832 2.45 -19.97 -4.36
CA ARG A 832 3.56 -20.82 -4.80
C ARG A 832 3.54 -22.16 -4.06
N ALA A 833 3.36 -22.13 -2.74
CA ALA A 833 3.30 -23.33 -1.90
C ALA A 833 2.16 -24.28 -2.31
N ALA A 834 0.96 -23.74 -2.53
CA ALA A 834 -0.20 -24.51 -3.00
C ALA A 834 0.02 -25.10 -4.40
N GLN A 835 0.61 -24.33 -5.32
CA GLN A 835 0.93 -24.79 -6.68
C GLN A 835 1.98 -25.90 -6.68
N LEU A 836 3.05 -25.76 -5.88
CA LEU A 836 4.07 -26.80 -5.72
C LEU A 836 3.45 -28.08 -5.19
N CYS A 837 2.63 -28.00 -4.12
CA CYS A 837 1.91 -29.14 -3.57
C CYS A 837 0.98 -29.80 -4.60
N GLY A 838 0.26 -29.00 -5.40
CA GLY A 838 -0.61 -29.49 -6.47
C GLY A 838 0.18 -30.22 -7.58
N ALA A 839 1.36 -29.73 -7.94
CA ALA A 839 2.24 -30.40 -8.91
C ALA A 839 2.77 -31.75 -8.40
N GLY A 840 3.15 -31.82 -7.11
CA GLY A 840 3.56 -33.07 -6.48
C GLY A 840 2.42 -34.09 -6.44
N LEU A 841 1.22 -33.66 -6.04
CA LEU A 841 0.04 -34.52 -6.02
C LEU A 841 -0.41 -34.96 -7.41
N ALA A 842 -0.26 -34.09 -8.43
CA ALA A 842 -0.55 -34.43 -9.82
C ALA A 842 0.34 -35.58 -10.32
N ALA A 843 1.60 -35.63 -9.90
CA ALA A 843 2.52 -36.71 -10.23
C ALA A 843 2.06 -38.05 -9.61
N VAL A 844 1.62 -38.02 -8.35
CA VAL A 844 1.10 -39.20 -7.65
C VAL A 844 -0.14 -39.76 -8.35
N ILE A 845 -1.11 -38.90 -8.64
CA ILE A 845 -2.39 -39.32 -9.18
C ILE A 845 -2.26 -39.82 -10.62
N ASP A 846 -1.48 -39.14 -11.46
CA ASP A 846 -1.21 -39.64 -12.81
C ASP A 846 -0.42 -40.95 -12.79
N LYS A 847 0.50 -41.14 -11.84
CA LYS A 847 1.19 -42.42 -11.68
C LYS A 847 0.22 -43.56 -11.35
N ILE A 848 -0.76 -43.34 -10.46
CA ILE A 848 -1.80 -44.35 -10.18
C ILE A 848 -2.61 -44.66 -11.44
N ARG A 849 -2.99 -43.62 -12.20
CA ARG A 849 -3.73 -43.78 -13.48
C ARG A 849 -2.92 -44.60 -14.48
N GLU A 850 -1.64 -44.29 -14.64
CA GLU A 850 -0.72 -44.94 -15.58
C GLU A 850 -0.38 -46.38 -15.17
N ASN A 851 -0.10 -46.63 -13.89
CA ASN A 851 0.13 -47.98 -13.35
C ASN A 851 -1.04 -48.92 -13.67
N ARG A 852 -2.27 -48.39 -13.66
CA ARG A 852 -3.51 -49.14 -13.94
C ARG A 852 -3.92 -49.13 -15.41
N ASN A 853 -3.11 -48.53 -16.29
CA ASN A 853 -3.39 -48.36 -17.71
C ASN A 853 -4.77 -47.74 -18.00
N LEU A 854 -5.15 -46.72 -17.22
CA LEU A 854 -6.44 -46.04 -17.34
C LEU A 854 -6.33 -44.76 -18.18
N ASN A 855 -7.32 -44.53 -19.04
CA ASN A 855 -7.45 -43.26 -19.78
C ASN A 855 -7.99 -42.13 -18.90
N GLN A 856 -8.80 -42.47 -17.90
CA GLN A 856 -9.33 -41.54 -16.89
C GLN A 856 -9.35 -42.24 -15.53
N LEU A 857 -9.08 -41.49 -14.46
CA LEU A 857 -9.08 -41.99 -13.09
C LEU A 857 -10.02 -41.12 -12.24
N SER A 858 -10.92 -41.74 -11.49
CA SER A 858 -11.63 -41.07 -10.41
C SER A 858 -11.09 -41.60 -9.09
N ILE A 859 -10.65 -40.69 -8.22
CA ILE A 859 -9.94 -41.04 -6.98
C ILE A 859 -10.22 -39.99 -5.90
N THR A 860 -10.18 -40.43 -4.64
CA THR A 860 -10.32 -39.55 -3.49
C THR A 860 -8.98 -39.40 -2.77
N VAL A 861 -8.70 -38.17 -2.32
CA VAL A 861 -7.54 -37.82 -1.51
C VAL A 861 -8.03 -37.44 -0.12
N GLY A 862 -7.62 -38.21 0.89
CA GLY A 862 -7.82 -37.86 2.28
C GLY A 862 -6.80 -36.80 2.72
N VAL A 863 -7.27 -35.63 3.18
CA VAL A 863 -6.38 -34.52 3.57
C VAL A 863 -6.54 -34.15 5.04
N ASP A 864 -5.41 -33.90 5.70
CA ASP A 864 -5.36 -33.25 7.01
C ASP A 864 -4.23 -32.20 7.05
N GLY A 865 -4.23 -31.35 8.07
CA GLY A 865 -3.22 -30.33 8.32
C GLY A 865 -3.81 -28.94 8.48
N THR A 866 -3.21 -28.18 9.41
CA THR A 866 -3.69 -26.84 9.79
C THR A 866 -3.64 -25.87 8.63
N LEU A 867 -2.56 -25.81 7.85
CA LEU A 867 -2.42 -24.91 6.71
C LEU A 867 -3.51 -25.16 5.66
N TYR A 868 -3.78 -26.42 5.31
CA TYR A 868 -4.85 -26.76 4.37
C TYR A 868 -6.24 -26.35 4.87
N LYS A 869 -6.51 -26.55 6.16
CA LYS A 869 -7.83 -26.30 6.76
C LYS A 869 -8.10 -24.83 7.02
N THR A 870 -7.09 -24.06 7.43
CA THR A 870 -7.29 -22.69 7.92
C THR A 870 -6.95 -21.62 6.90
N HIS A 871 -6.10 -21.91 5.92
CA HIS A 871 -5.70 -20.90 4.93
C HIS A 871 -6.83 -20.66 3.92
N PRO A 872 -7.22 -19.39 3.66
CA PRO A 872 -8.39 -19.08 2.84
C PRO A 872 -8.28 -19.58 1.38
N HIS A 873 -7.06 -19.56 0.83
CA HIS A 873 -6.83 -19.79 -0.61
C HIS A 873 -6.00 -21.04 -0.94
N PHE A 874 -5.42 -21.72 0.06
CA PHE A 874 -4.41 -22.75 -0.22
C PHE A 874 -5.05 -23.98 -0.89
N SER A 875 -6.16 -24.46 -0.34
CA SER A 875 -6.85 -25.65 -0.82
C SER A 875 -7.38 -25.46 -2.24
N SER A 876 -8.02 -24.32 -2.53
CA SER A 876 -8.54 -24.01 -3.86
C SER A 876 -7.44 -23.92 -4.92
N ILE A 877 -6.36 -23.17 -4.65
CA ILE A 877 -5.23 -23.04 -5.59
C ILE A 877 -4.57 -24.39 -5.85
N MET A 878 -4.41 -25.23 -4.82
CA MET A 878 -3.83 -26.56 -4.97
C MET A 878 -4.71 -27.45 -5.84
N GLN A 879 -6.02 -27.44 -5.61
CA GLN A 879 -7.01 -28.18 -6.42
C GLN A 879 -7.03 -27.71 -7.88
N ASP A 880 -7.04 -26.40 -8.11
CA ASP A 880 -6.99 -25.83 -9.47
C ASP A 880 -5.70 -26.23 -10.20
N THR A 881 -4.57 -26.19 -9.49
CA THR A 881 -3.26 -26.58 -10.04
C THR A 881 -3.25 -28.06 -10.39
N LEU A 882 -3.75 -28.92 -9.50
CA LEU A 882 -3.88 -30.34 -9.76
C LEU A 882 -4.71 -30.60 -11.02
N GLN A 883 -5.87 -29.95 -11.14
CA GLN A 883 -6.78 -30.13 -12.26
C GLN A 883 -6.17 -29.69 -13.60
N ASP A 884 -5.37 -28.62 -13.62
CA ASP A 884 -4.63 -28.17 -14.82
C ASP A 884 -3.51 -29.14 -15.20
N LEU A 885 -2.79 -29.69 -14.21
CA LEU A 885 -1.62 -30.54 -14.46
C LEU A 885 -1.96 -32.01 -14.69
N ALA A 886 -3.09 -32.51 -14.18
CA ALA A 886 -3.58 -33.88 -14.36
C ALA A 886 -5.05 -33.89 -14.85
N PRO A 887 -5.34 -33.35 -16.05
CA PRO A 887 -6.71 -33.15 -16.52
C PRO A 887 -7.49 -34.46 -16.81
N GLN A 888 -6.80 -35.60 -16.85
CA GLN A 888 -7.40 -36.92 -17.04
C GLN A 888 -7.89 -37.54 -15.73
N CYS A 889 -7.64 -36.89 -14.60
CA CYS A 889 -7.97 -37.41 -13.28
C CYS A 889 -9.05 -36.53 -12.63
N GLN A 890 -10.16 -37.15 -12.23
CA GLN A 890 -11.20 -36.50 -11.43
C GLN A 890 -10.92 -36.79 -9.95
N VAL A 891 -10.57 -35.76 -9.21
CA VAL A 891 -10.05 -35.91 -7.85
C VAL A 891 -11.00 -35.26 -6.85
N THR A 892 -11.46 -36.05 -5.89
CA THR A 892 -12.27 -35.59 -4.77
C THR A 892 -11.38 -35.42 -3.55
N PHE A 893 -11.51 -34.31 -2.83
CA PHE A 893 -10.75 -34.06 -1.60
C PHE A 893 -11.65 -34.21 -0.38
N GLN A 894 -11.31 -35.14 0.50
CA GLN A 894 -12.04 -35.38 1.74
C GLN A 894 -11.19 -34.97 2.93
N GLN A 895 -11.65 -33.95 3.66
CA GLN A 895 -10.98 -33.53 4.88
C GLN A 895 -11.26 -34.53 6.00
N SER A 896 -10.20 -34.92 6.70
CA SER A 896 -10.32 -35.81 7.85
C SER A 896 -10.45 -35.01 9.15
N GLU A 897 -11.47 -35.29 9.95
CA GLU A 897 -11.53 -34.89 11.35
C GLU A 897 -10.88 -36.00 12.19
N ASP A 898 -9.68 -35.74 12.73
CA ASP A 898 -8.85 -36.70 13.48
C ASP A 898 -8.32 -37.91 12.67
N GLY A 899 -7.86 -37.65 11.44
CA GLY A 899 -7.48 -38.67 10.46
C GLY A 899 -6.37 -39.62 10.90
N SER A 900 -5.35 -39.14 11.61
CA SER A 900 -4.24 -39.98 12.05
C SER A 900 -4.64 -40.99 13.13
N GLY A 901 -5.50 -40.60 14.07
CA GLY A 901 -5.90 -41.45 15.20
C GLY A 901 -6.92 -42.52 14.83
N LYS A 902 -8.01 -42.14 14.15
CA LYS A 902 -9.02 -43.08 13.61
C LYS A 902 -8.38 -44.04 12.60
N GLY A 903 -7.44 -43.55 11.81
CA GLY A 903 -6.72 -44.32 10.80
C GLY A 903 -5.85 -45.42 11.40
N ALA A 904 -5.08 -45.12 12.45
CA ALA A 904 -4.29 -46.13 13.15
C ALA A 904 -5.13 -47.26 13.73
N ALA A 905 -6.30 -46.93 14.28
CA ALA A 905 -7.23 -47.94 14.77
C ALA A 905 -7.79 -48.82 13.64
N LEU A 906 -8.14 -48.23 12.50
CA LEU A 906 -8.61 -48.97 11.32
C LEU A 906 -7.51 -49.87 10.74
N ILE A 907 -6.27 -49.40 10.64
CA ILE A 907 -5.13 -50.22 10.21
C ILE A 907 -4.92 -51.39 11.18
N THR A 908 -5.04 -51.13 12.48
CA THR A 908 -4.97 -52.17 13.52
C THR A 908 -6.07 -53.20 13.34
N ALA A 909 -7.30 -52.77 13.05
CA ALA A 909 -8.43 -53.66 12.78
C ALA A 909 -8.21 -54.54 11.55
N VAL A 910 -7.74 -53.95 10.45
CA VAL A 910 -7.39 -54.68 9.21
C VAL A 910 -6.29 -55.71 9.47
N ALA A 911 -5.25 -55.34 10.22
CA ALA A 911 -4.16 -56.25 10.58
C ALA A 911 -4.62 -57.42 11.46
N CYS A 912 -5.51 -57.16 12.43
CA CYS A 912 -6.13 -58.20 13.24
C CYS A 912 -6.99 -59.16 12.38
N ARG A 913 -7.75 -58.64 11.41
CA ARG A 913 -8.51 -59.44 10.45
C ARG A 913 -7.60 -60.36 9.65
N MET A 914 -6.56 -59.82 9.01
CA MET A 914 -5.64 -60.61 8.17
C MET A 914 -4.95 -61.75 8.95
N LYS A 915 -4.58 -61.51 10.22
CA LYS A 915 -4.03 -62.56 11.09
C LYS A 915 -5.03 -63.70 11.36
N SER A 916 -6.32 -63.38 11.45
CA SER A 916 -7.37 -64.38 11.67
C SER A 916 -7.75 -65.17 10.41
N GLU A 917 -7.63 -64.57 9.23
CA GLU A 917 -7.91 -65.20 7.94
C GLU A 917 -6.76 -66.10 7.47
N GLY A 918 -5.50 -65.74 7.72
CA GLY A 918 -4.34 -66.59 7.43
C GLY A 918 -4.16 -67.80 8.35
N GLN A 919 -5.02 -67.97 9.37
CA GLN A 919 -5.07 -69.14 10.25
C GLN A 919 -6.21 -70.12 9.90
N ARG A 920 -6.99 -69.83 8.85
CA ARG A 920 -7.96 -70.76 8.23
C ARG A 920 -7.38 -71.32 6.94
#